data_AF-A0A7Y3K643-F1
#
_entry.id   AF-A0A7Y3K643-F1
#
_cell.length_a   1.000
_cell.length_b   1.000
_cell.length_c   1.000
_cell.angle_alpha   90.00
_cell.angle_beta   90.00
_cell.angle_gamma   90.00
#
_symmetry.space_group_name_H-M   'P 1'
#
loop_
_entity.id
_entity.type
_entity.pdbx_description
1 polymer ?
#
loop_
_entity_poly.entity_id
_entity_poly.type
_entity_poly.pdbx_seq_one_letter_code
_entity_poly.pdbx_strand_id
1 'polypeptide(L)'
;MLEIIITVGGLTLFLVVAAVIFLCVWALWAAARAVPKPYRMRWPWLIWIVLCPVPLPFIDQLLPLITLLPLARSYRRFFRKNQINGGGDCGLGLVIVYWSLICLDLVYLAKPFGLVPHPGSMLFHVLAKGLPEVTAWARAVGWVILLLLAVKMRFLRRAVLGTRPQPTVTDDVRLALEASLPVQARLRRKVTVGILLVLAVLFAVDQWWVHAWRVIPIGHDTTRLTGPIRKGGGINYLAALNQMESRGVTPANNALPLLIEAAGPKCFNTKYGNGKWVMQWVMPQLGMPPFTNKSKSLVTFTRWLKKHPLPLTAKEKTQPTWILESRFENRPWTAKQYPTMAEWINMNQRALRLLAQAIKRPRYYIPLCSRYGQVTSAFRPGQSMVDSLRDLACADAMFLLGKGDTIQALQEARNVHHLAQRVSQSLGFTSFFQVIDYEDLSLGLDRALANSGQLSRKQLHQLLEQVQNGERLPPLAEAINFSRYEAMENLTQAAHDGLVEEFGSSMLTQLQQGLLPVNYADLMRRTNRLFDAVVAASQIRNFPKQLRQLGLAEQRFRVFSGYEKIGMTDTGTIRSLRTYVYGGSDVNGVLRSLFRPLDVVVSEMRPPAVEMDQLREATLMRRRLTELAIALALYRQRQGWYPVTLSPLAPRYVKVIPSNSFTGRPLHYKIDKTDEGFVLYCTQPAYQLSKARLSKARLSKARRLVVKGGDWVKHAAK
;
A
#
# COMPACT_ATOMS: atom_id res chain seq x y z
N MET A 1 25.05 9.57 29.02
CA MET A 1 23.69 10.13 28.82
C MET A 1 22.69 9.10 28.30
N LEU A 2 22.92 8.43 27.16
CA LEU A 2 22.00 7.40 26.64
C LEU A 2 21.77 6.24 27.63
N GLU A 3 22.80 5.78 28.35
CA GLU A 3 22.65 4.77 29.40
C GLU A 3 21.77 5.24 30.56
N ILE A 4 21.98 6.46 31.07
CA ILE A 4 21.14 7.07 32.12
C ILE A 4 19.68 7.16 31.64
N ILE A 5 19.47 7.52 30.37
CA ILE A 5 18.14 7.62 29.74
C ILE A 5 17.46 6.24 29.66
N ILE A 6 18.21 5.19 29.32
CA ILE A 6 17.73 3.81 29.26
C ILE A 6 17.37 3.30 30.65
N THR A 7 18.21 3.59 31.65
CA THR A 7 17.98 3.20 33.03
C THR A 7 16.73 3.87 33.59
N VAL A 8 16.51 5.17 33.32
CA VAL A 8 15.34 5.90 33.83
C VAL A 8 14.04 5.48 33.13
N GLY A 9 14.05 5.30 31.80
CA GLY A 9 12.87 4.83 31.06
C GLY A 9 12.49 3.39 31.43
N GLY A 10 13.48 2.51 31.54
CA GLY A 10 13.31 1.13 31.99
C GLY A 10 12.80 1.03 33.42
N LEU A 11 13.32 1.86 34.33
CA LEU A 11 12.87 1.95 35.71
C LEU A 11 11.42 2.45 35.79
N THR A 12 11.05 3.43 34.99
CA THR A 12 9.67 3.98 34.97
C THR A 12 8.67 2.91 34.52
N LEU A 13 8.96 2.18 33.44
CA LEU A 13 8.12 1.08 32.98
C LEU A 13 8.04 -0.07 34.00
N PHE A 14 9.18 -0.43 34.60
CA PHE A 14 9.25 -1.45 35.65
C PHE A 14 8.40 -1.06 36.87
N LEU A 15 8.49 0.18 37.33
CA LEU A 15 7.71 0.69 38.45
C LEU A 15 6.21 0.72 38.16
N VAL A 16 5.80 1.06 36.93
CA VAL A 16 4.39 1.02 36.52
C VAL A 16 3.85 -0.41 36.53
N VAL A 17 4.60 -1.37 35.95
CA VAL A 17 4.20 -2.79 35.93
C VAL A 17 4.16 -3.37 37.35
N ALA A 18 5.18 -3.07 38.17
CA ALA A 18 5.23 -3.49 39.57
C ALA A 18 4.05 -2.90 40.37
N ALA A 19 3.69 -1.63 40.15
CA ALA A 19 2.55 -1.00 40.80
C ALA A 19 1.22 -1.65 40.39
N VAL A 20 1.04 -2.01 39.12
CA VAL A 20 -0.17 -2.71 38.64
C VAL A 20 -0.27 -4.11 39.26
N ILE A 21 0.82 -4.89 39.25
CA ILE A 21 0.87 -6.21 39.88
C ILE A 21 0.53 -6.09 41.38
N PHE A 22 1.15 -5.13 42.05
CA PHE A 22 0.88 -4.86 43.47
C PHE A 22 -0.59 -4.51 43.72
N LEU A 23 -1.20 -3.66 42.89
CA LEU A 23 -2.61 -3.30 42.99
C LEU A 23 -3.54 -4.49 42.74
N CYS A 24 -3.21 -5.38 41.80
CA CYS A 24 -3.97 -6.60 41.54
C CYS A 24 -3.89 -7.59 42.72
N VAL A 25 -2.69 -7.83 43.24
CA VAL A 25 -2.46 -8.68 44.43
C VAL A 25 -3.18 -8.09 45.64
N TRP A 26 -3.11 -6.77 45.82
CA TRP A 26 -3.80 -6.06 46.89
C TRP A 26 -5.32 -6.16 46.77
N ALA A 27 -5.88 -5.99 45.57
CA ALA A 27 -7.31 -6.11 45.33
C ALA A 27 -7.82 -7.53 45.60
N LEU A 28 -7.07 -8.56 45.19
CA LEU A 28 -7.37 -9.96 45.49
C LEU A 28 -7.30 -10.24 47.00
N TRP A 29 -6.29 -9.71 47.69
CA TRP A 29 -6.15 -9.83 49.14
C TRP A 29 -7.29 -9.12 49.89
N ALA A 30 -7.68 -7.93 49.44
CA ALA A 30 -8.78 -7.16 50.02
C ALA A 30 -10.14 -7.85 49.79
N ALA A 31 -10.36 -8.40 48.60
CA ALA A 31 -11.54 -9.21 48.28
C ALA A 31 -11.61 -10.48 49.15
N ALA A 32 -10.48 -11.17 49.36
CA ALA A 32 -10.41 -12.34 50.22
C ALA A 32 -10.72 -12.02 51.70
N ARG A 33 -10.37 -10.82 52.19
CA ARG A 33 -10.72 -10.38 53.55
C ARG A 33 -12.18 -10.03 53.73
N ALA A 34 -12.86 -9.56 52.68
CA ALA A 34 -14.27 -9.19 52.69
C ALA A 34 -15.23 -10.39 52.75
N VAL A 35 -14.73 -11.61 52.51
CA VAL A 35 -15.53 -12.84 52.64
C VAL A 35 -15.76 -13.18 54.13
N PRO A 36 -17.02 -13.43 54.57
CA PRO A 36 -17.34 -13.78 55.95
C PRO A 36 -16.60 -15.05 56.43
N LYS A 37 -16.25 -15.10 57.72
CA LYS A 37 -15.46 -16.18 58.35
C LYS A 37 -15.87 -17.63 57.99
N PRO A 38 -17.17 -18.01 57.89
CA PRO A 38 -17.53 -19.40 57.56
C PRO A 38 -17.25 -19.80 56.11
N TYR A 39 -16.97 -18.84 55.21
CA TYR A 39 -16.67 -19.09 53.78
C TYR A 39 -15.21 -18.82 53.42
N ARG A 40 -14.35 -18.54 54.40
CA ARG A 40 -12.89 -18.49 54.19
C ARG A 40 -12.36 -19.92 54.02
N MET A 41 -12.51 -20.48 52.83
CA MET A 41 -11.71 -21.64 52.43
C MET A 41 -10.21 -21.33 52.65
N ARG A 42 -9.38 -22.33 52.91
CA ARG A 42 -7.93 -22.17 53.07
C ARG A 42 -7.30 -21.67 51.76
N TRP A 43 -7.30 -20.35 51.56
CA TRP A 43 -6.72 -19.61 50.44
C TRP A 43 -5.19 -19.65 50.25
N PRO A 44 -4.32 -20.18 51.16
CA PRO A 44 -2.88 -20.22 50.88
C PRO A 44 -2.51 -20.97 49.59
N TRP A 45 -3.33 -21.92 49.14
CA TRP A 45 -3.07 -22.73 47.95
C TRP A 45 -3.27 -21.97 46.62
N LEU A 46 -4.23 -21.03 46.54
CA LEU A 46 -4.48 -20.25 45.31
C LEU A 46 -3.42 -19.16 45.09
N ILE A 47 -2.88 -18.60 46.17
CA ILE A 47 -1.75 -17.67 46.12
C ILE A 47 -0.45 -18.42 45.79
N TRP A 48 -0.30 -19.67 46.25
CA TRP A 48 0.82 -20.54 45.86
C TRP A 48 0.75 -21.01 44.40
N ILE A 49 -0.44 -21.27 43.84
CA ILE A 49 -0.58 -21.63 42.40
C ILE A 49 -0.19 -20.46 41.48
N VAL A 50 -0.35 -19.22 41.93
CA VAL A 50 0.10 -18.03 41.19
C VAL A 50 1.60 -17.74 41.36
N LEU A 51 2.26 -18.35 42.37
CA LEU A 51 3.64 -18.04 42.76
C LEU A 51 4.63 -19.22 42.72
N CYS A 52 4.19 -20.46 42.48
CA CYS A 52 5.06 -21.64 42.50
C CYS A 52 5.44 -22.08 41.08
N PRO A 53 6.73 -22.33 40.78
CA PRO A 53 7.15 -22.80 39.46
C PRO A 53 6.79 -24.28 39.30
N VAL A 54 5.88 -24.60 38.39
CA VAL A 54 5.65 -25.99 37.95
C VAL A 54 6.76 -26.38 36.97
N PRO A 55 7.46 -27.52 37.13
CA PRO A 55 8.47 -27.96 36.18
C PRO A 55 7.85 -28.24 34.80
N LEU A 56 8.57 -27.82 33.75
CA LEU A 56 8.12 -27.83 32.36
C LEU A 56 7.50 -29.13 31.77
N PRO A 57 7.83 -30.37 32.20
CA PRO A 57 7.28 -31.55 31.52
C PRO A 57 5.80 -31.86 31.85
N PHE A 58 5.22 -31.24 32.88
CA PHE A 58 3.87 -31.61 33.35
C PHE A 58 2.72 -30.83 32.67
N ILE A 59 3.02 -29.69 32.03
CA ILE A 59 2.01 -28.80 31.43
C ILE A 59 1.62 -29.27 30.02
N ASP A 60 2.56 -29.82 29.25
CA ASP A 60 2.30 -30.34 27.90
C ASP A 60 1.41 -31.61 27.91
N GLN A 61 1.33 -32.32 29.04
CA GLN A 61 0.47 -33.49 29.20
C GLN A 61 -0.96 -33.17 29.66
N LEU A 62 -1.20 -31.98 30.24
CA LEU A 62 -2.52 -31.57 30.75
C LEU A 62 -3.38 -30.83 29.71
N LEU A 63 -2.78 -30.29 28.67
CA LEU A 63 -3.47 -29.50 27.64
C LEU A 63 -4.52 -30.30 26.83
N PRO A 64 -4.35 -31.62 26.54
CA PRO A 64 -5.38 -32.42 25.88
C PRO A 64 -6.57 -32.80 26.80
N LEU A 65 -6.36 -32.81 28.12
CA LEU A 65 -7.38 -33.19 29.12
C LEU A 65 -8.37 -32.05 29.42
N ILE A 66 -7.96 -30.80 29.21
CA ILE A 66 -8.80 -29.62 29.45
C ILE A 66 -9.76 -29.36 28.27
N THR A 67 -9.50 -29.94 27.09
CA THR A 67 -10.31 -29.71 25.87
C THR A 67 -11.55 -30.60 25.72
N LEU A 68 -11.88 -31.48 26.67
CA LEU A 68 -13.07 -32.34 26.56
C LEU A 68 -13.79 -32.51 27.91
N LEU A 69 -14.75 -31.62 28.23
CA LEU A 69 -15.87 -31.92 29.15
C LEU A 69 -17.02 -30.88 28.98
N PRO A 70 -18.29 -31.31 28.81
CA PRO A 70 -19.42 -30.41 28.62
C PRO A 70 -20.03 -29.96 29.96
N LEU A 71 -19.72 -28.73 30.38
CA LEU A 71 -20.15 -28.16 31.67
C LEU A 71 -21.59 -27.59 31.69
N ALA A 72 -22.39 -27.84 30.65
CA ALA A 72 -23.72 -27.23 30.50
C ALA A 72 -24.87 -27.99 31.20
N ARG A 73 -24.68 -29.26 31.62
CA ARG A 73 -25.78 -30.08 32.20
C ARG A 73 -25.83 -30.11 33.74
N SER A 74 -24.73 -29.86 34.44
CA SER A 74 -24.74 -29.84 35.93
C SER A 74 -25.29 -28.53 36.52
N TYR A 75 -25.22 -27.42 35.79
CA TYR A 75 -25.72 -26.12 36.28
C TYR A 75 -27.25 -26.02 36.33
N ARG A 76 -27.96 -26.77 35.47
CA ARG A 76 -29.44 -26.77 35.43
C ARG A 76 -30.09 -27.55 36.57
N ARG A 77 -29.39 -28.52 37.19
CA ARG A 77 -29.88 -29.28 38.34
C ARG A 77 -29.67 -28.56 39.66
N PHE A 78 -28.65 -27.71 39.76
CA PHE A 78 -28.34 -26.96 40.99
C PHE A 78 -29.39 -25.88 41.29
N PHE A 79 -29.90 -25.19 40.26
CA PHE A 79 -30.92 -24.13 40.43
C PHE A 79 -32.36 -24.63 40.61
N ARG A 80 -32.66 -25.90 40.31
CA ARG A 80 -34.01 -26.46 40.49
C ARG A 80 -34.30 -26.94 41.91
N LYS A 81 -33.29 -27.05 42.79
CA LYS A 81 -33.43 -27.72 44.10
C LYS A 81 -33.30 -26.82 45.33
N ASN A 82 -32.89 -25.56 45.18
CA ASN A 82 -32.72 -24.64 46.31
C ASN A 82 -33.61 -23.39 46.16
N GLN A 83 -34.82 -23.47 46.71
CA GLN A 83 -35.56 -22.28 47.13
C GLN A 83 -34.87 -21.73 48.38
N ILE A 84 -34.28 -20.53 48.28
CA ILE A 84 -33.88 -19.75 49.46
C ILE A 84 -34.42 -18.34 49.30
N ASN A 85 -35.43 -18.05 50.12
CA ASN A 85 -35.87 -16.70 50.48
C ASN A 85 -34.82 -16.04 51.38
N GLY A 86 -34.54 -14.75 51.17
CA GLY A 86 -33.74 -13.93 52.08
C GLY A 86 -32.80 -12.97 51.37
N GLY A 87 -33.02 -11.66 51.56
CA GLY A 87 -32.29 -10.58 50.89
C GLY A 87 -30.84 -10.38 51.34
N GLY A 88 -30.09 -9.60 50.54
CA GLY A 88 -28.79 -9.03 50.94
C GLY A 88 -27.69 -9.02 49.86
N ASP A 89 -27.64 -7.96 49.06
CA ASP A 89 -26.43 -7.20 48.63
C ASP A 89 -25.11 -7.86 48.20
N CYS A 90 -25.12 -9.08 47.63
CA CYS A 90 -23.91 -9.66 47.01
C CYS A 90 -23.97 -9.81 45.47
N GLY A 91 -25.02 -9.33 44.80
CA GLY A 91 -25.23 -9.57 43.36
C GLY A 91 -24.64 -8.55 42.38
N LEU A 92 -24.41 -7.30 42.77
CA LEU A 92 -24.23 -6.22 41.77
C LEU A 92 -22.84 -6.14 41.13
N GLY A 93 -21.78 -6.61 41.82
CA GLY A 93 -20.40 -6.49 41.35
C GLY A 93 -20.05 -7.45 40.20
N LEU A 94 -20.55 -8.69 40.29
CA LEU A 94 -20.39 -9.68 39.21
C LEU A 94 -21.30 -9.34 38.01
N VAL A 95 -22.50 -8.81 38.26
CA VAL A 95 -23.46 -8.44 37.20
C VAL A 95 -22.93 -7.30 36.32
N ILE A 96 -22.15 -6.35 36.84
CA ILE A 96 -21.60 -5.23 36.04
C ILE A 96 -20.43 -5.68 35.14
N VAL A 97 -19.54 -6.56 35.62
CA VAL A 97 -18.45 -7.11 34.80
C VAL A 97 -19.01 -8.08 33.76
N TYR A 98 -20.02 -8.87 34.14
CA TYR A 98 -20.70 -9.81 33.24
C TYR A 98 -21.57 -9.09 32.19
N TRP A 99 -22.25 -8.00 32.55
CA TRP A 99 -22.98 -7.14 31.58
C TRP A 99 -22.04 -6.34 30.67
N SER A 100 -20.87 -5.91 31.15
CA SER A 100 -19.89 -5.19 30.30
C SER A 100 -19.28 -6.11 29.23
N LEU A 101 -19.05 -7.38 29.58
CA LEU A 101 -18.57 -8.40 28.64
C LEU A 101 -19.68 -8.85 27.68
N ILE A 102 -20.93 -9.00 28.16
CA ILE A 102 -22.10 -9.27 27.31
C ILE A 102 -22.40 -8.10 26.36
N CYS A 103 -22.23 -6.84 26.79
CA CYS A 103 -22.39 -5.68 25.91
C CYS A 103 -21.27 -5.59 24.85
N LEU A 104 -20.05 -6.03 25.15
CA LEU A 104 -18.97 -6.13 24.15
C LEU A 104 -19.23 -7.27 23.15
N ASP A 105 -19.70 -8.42 23.63
CA ASP A 105 -20.02 -9.57 22.78
C ASP A 105 -21.29 -9.34 21.94
N LEU A 106 -22.28 -8.61 22.45
CA LEU A 106 -23.49 -8.24 21.70
C LEU A 106 -23.20 -7.21 20.59
N VAL A 107 -22.22 -6.32 20.77
CA VAL A 107 -21.76 -5.40 19.71
C VAL A 107 -21.01 -6.16 18.59
N TYR A 108 -20.34 -7.26 18.92
CA TYR A 108 -19.68 -8.12 17.94
C TYR A 108 -20.63 -9.12 17.26
N LEU A 109 -21.66 -9.59 17.97
CA LEU A 109 -22.67 -10.54 17.47
C LEU A 109 -23.81 -9.87 16.69
N ALA A 110 -24.04 -8.56 16.82
CA ALA A 110 -25.07 -7.84 16.06
C ALA A 110 -24.65 -7.46 14.62
N LYS A 111 -23.35 -7.62 14.28
CA LYS A 111 -22.78 -7.25 12.98
C LYS A 111 -23.34 -8.04 11.77
N PRO A 112 -23.74 -9.32 11.88
CA PRO A 112 -24.41 -10.05 10.81
C PRO A 112 -25.90 -9.69 10.62
N PHE A 113 -26.51 -8.96 11.57
CA PHE A 113 -27.97 -8.73 11.61
C PHE A 113 -28.41 -7.30 11.25
N GLY A 114 -27.49 -6.41 10.87
CA GLY A 114 -27.84 -5.11 10.27
C GLY A 114 -28.48 -4.06 11.20
N LEU A 115 -28.40 -4.23 12.52
CA LEU A 115 -29.08 -3.35 13.50
C LEU A 115 -28.24 -2.14 13.99
N VAL A 116 -27.09 -1.84 13.36
CA VAL A 116 -26.29 -0.64 13.66
C VAL A 116 -26.31 0.29 12.44
N PRO A 117 -26.66 1.59 12.58
CA PRO A 117 -26.67 2.51 11.45
C PRO A 117 -25.25 2.77 10.94
N HIS A 118 -25.11 2.89 9.61
CA HIS A 118 -23.85 3.13 8.89
C HIS A 118 -23.00 4.28 9.50
N PRO A 119 -21.65 4.21 9.41
CA PRO A 119 -20.74 5.26 9.86
C PRO A 119 -20.76 6.45 8.88
N GLY A 120 -21.89 7.16 8.84
CA GLY A 120 -22.13 8.28 7.94
C GLY A 120 -23.05 9.37 8.51
N SER A 121 -23.46 9.29 9.79
CA SER A 121 -24.28 10.34 10.39
C SER A 121 -23.43 11.58 10.71
N MET A 122 -23.72 12.69 10.02
CA MET A 122 -23.07 14.00 10.09
C MET A 122 -22.90 14.56 11.51
N LEU A 123 -23.75 14.15 12.46
CA LEU A 123 -23.79 14.72 13.81
C LEU A 123 -22.54 14.40 14.64
N PHE A 124 -21.92 13.23 14.43
CA PHE A 124 -20.69 12.84 15.15
C PHE A 124 -19.42 13.49 14.59
N HIS A 125 -19.44 13.92 13.32
CA HIS A 125 -18.29 14.53 12.66
C HIS A 125 -18.18 16.05 12.89
N VAL A 126 -19.28 16.74 13.17
CA VAL A 126 -19.28 18.20 13.37
C VAL A 126 -18.80 18.60 14.78
N LEU A 127 -19.04 17.76 15.80
CA LEU A 127 -18.53 18.02 17.16
C LEU A 127 -17.03 17.70 17.33
N ALA A 128 -16.42 16.95 16.40
CA ALA A 128 -15.04 16.48 16.52
C ALA A 128 -13.97 17.40 15.89
N LYS A 129 -14.34 18.50 15.22
CA LYS A 129 -13.42 19.33 14.41
C LYS A 129 -12.96 20.66 15.03
N GLY A 130 -13.32 20.97 16.26
CA GLY A 130 -12.79 22.15 16.97
C GLY A 130 -11.56 21.80 17.83
N LEU A 131 -10.36 22.11 17.33
CA LEU A 131 -9.04 22.09 18.03
C LEU A 131 -8.60 20.71 18.62
N PRO A 132 -8.00 19.82 17.81
CA PRO A 132 -7.60 18.48 18.25
C PRO A 132 -6.49 18.44 19.30
N GLU A 133 -5.50 19.34 19.22
CA GLU A 133 -4.24 19.21 19.98
C GLU A 133 -4.39 19.42 21.49
N VAL A 134 -5.40 20.18 21.93
CA VAL A 134 -5.67 20.38 23.37
C VAL A 134 -6.53 19.25 23.94
N THR A 135 -7.26 18.49 23.10
CA THR A 135 -8.33 17.61 23.58
C THR A 135 -7.88 16.22 24.01
N ALA A 136 -6.81 15.63 23.48
CA ALA A 136 -6.35 14.32 23.97
C ALA A 136 -5.77 14.43 25.39
N TRP A 137 -5.01 15.50 25.64
CA TRP A 137 -4.46 15.85 26.94
C TRP A 137 -5.57 16.25 27.92
N ALA A 138 -6.48 17.13 27.51
CA ALA A 138 -7.64 17.51 28.33
C ALA A 138 -8.61 16.35 28.58
N ARG A 139 -8.72 15.38 27.66
CA ARG A 139 -9.49 14.15 27.87
C ARG A 139 -8.78 13.20 28.83
N ALA A 140 -7.48 12.98 28.72
CA ALA A 140 -6.74 12.12 29.65
C ALA A 140 -6.76 12.70 31.07
N VAL A 141 -6.47 13.99 31.22
CA VAL A 141 -6.60 14.72 32.48
C VAL A 141 -8.05 14.74 32.96
N GLY A 142 -9.01 14.97 32.06
CA GLY A 142 -10.44 14.92 32.34
C GLY A 142 -10.92 13.56 32.81
N TRP A 143 -10.41 12.46 32.24
CA TRP A 143 -10.71 11.08 32.66
C TRP A 143 -10.08 10.76 34.02
N VAL A 144 -8.87 11.23 34.29
CA VAL A 144 -8.25 11.10 35.62
C VAL A 144 -9.05 11.89 36.65
N ILE A 145 -9.45 13.14 36.33
CA ILE A 145 -10.31 13.97 37.19
C ILE A 145 -11.68 13.31 37.39
N LEU A 146 -12.31 12.79 36.33
CA LEU A 146 -13.60 12.08 36.40
C LEU A 146 -13.49 10.76 37.18
N LEU A 147 -12.39 10.03 37.09
CA LEU A 147 -12.15 8.82 37.88
C LEU A 147 -11.99 9.18 39.36
N LEU A 148 -11.23 10.24 39.66
CA LEU A 148 -11.08 10.76 41.02
C LEU A 148 -12.42 11.29 41.58
N LEU A 149 -13.23 11.97 40.75
CA LEU A 149 -14.57 12.43 41.09
C LEU A 149 -15.56 11.27 41.24
N ALA A 150 -15.50 10.23 40.40
CA ALA A 150 -16.34 9.04 40.49
C ALA A 150 -16.02 8.22 41.75
N VAL A 151 -14.75 8.11 42.13
CA VAL A 151 -14.32 7.53 43.40
C VAL A 151 -14.85 8.37 44.58
N LYS A 152 -14.79 9.70 44.49
CA LYS A 152 -15.38 10.62 45.50
C LYS A 152 -16.91 10.50 45.58
N MET A 153 -17.59 10.40 44.45
CA MET A 153 -19.05 10.30 44.31
C MET A 153 -19.59 8.95 44.78
N ARG A 154 -18.88 7.83 44.53
CA ARG A 154 -19.27 6.49 45.00
C ARG A 154 -19.24 6.39 46.52
N PHE A 155 -18.39 7.18 47.19
CA PHE A 155 -18.38 7.32 48.64
C PHE A 155 -19.51 8.24 49.15
N LEU A 156 -19.78 9.37 48.47
CA LEU A 156 -20.92 10.23 48.78
C LEU A 156 -22.27 9.50 48.61
N ARG A 157 -22.41 8.64 47.59
CA ARG A 157 -23.64 7.86 47.37
C ARG A 157 -23.89 6.80 48.43
N ARG A 158 -22.83 6.29 49.08
CA ARG A 158 -22.95 5.44 50.28
C ARG A 158 -23.34 6.21 51.54
N ALA A 159 -23.09 7.52 51.59
CA ALA A 159 -23.52 8.38 52.68
C ALA A 159 -24.96 8.91 52.51
N VAL A 160 -25.50 8.90 51.28
CA VAL A 160 -26.80 9.56 50.93
C VAL A 160 -28.00 8.58 50.85
N LEU A 161 -27.79 7.26 50.89
CA LEU A 161 -28.88 6.27 50.82
C LEU A 161 -29.33 5.68 52.16
N GLY A 162 -29.06 6.35 53.28
CA GLY A 162 -29.76 6.18 54.56
C GLY A 162 -30.61 7.41 54.85
N THR A 163 -31.87 7.21 55.23
CA THR A 163 -32.95 8.20 55.35
C THR A 163 -32.67 9.43 56.26
N ARG A 164 -33.20 10.59 55.80
CA ARG A 164 -33.34 11.99 56.33
C ARG A 164 -33.23 12.23 57.86
N PRO A 165 -32.72 13.41 58.33
CA PRO A 165 -33.38 14.73 58.15
C PRO A 165 -32.47 15.97 57.89
N GLN A 166 -33.09 17.12 57.57
CA GLN A 166 -32.52 18.50 57.61
C GLN A 166 -32.40 19.02 59.07
N PRO A 167 -31.78 20.18 59.39
CA PRO A 167 -30.92 21.11 58.61
C PRO A 167 -29.53 21.41 59.26
N THR A 168 -28.65 22.05 58.48
CA THR A 168 -27.46 22.84 58.89
C THR A 168 -26.44 22.24 59.86
N VAL A 169 -25.65 21.26 59.40
CA VAL A 169 -24.32 20.98 59.94
C VAL A 169 -23.40 20.51 58.81
N THR A 170 -23.15 21.37 57.82
CA THR A 170 -22.43 20.97 56.60
C THR A 170 -20.90 20.90 56.77
N ASP A 171 -20.33 21.51 57.82
CA ASP A 171 -18.90 21.44 58.09
C ASP A 171 -18.52 20.52 59.26
N ASP A 172 -19.30 20.44 60.36
CA ASP A 172 -18.92 19.57 61.48
C ASP A 172 -19.11 18.08 61.20
N VAL A 173 -20.11 17.68 60.39
CA VAL A 173 -20.27 16.28 59.98
C VAL A 173 -19.14 15.85 59.05
N ARG A 174 -18.65 16.77 58.21
CA ARG A 174 -17.51 16.52 57.33
C ARG A 174 -16.21 16.40 58.12
N LEU A 175 -16.01 17.27 59.11
CA LEU A 175 -14.88 17.20 60.05
C LEU A 175 -14.95 15.94 60.93
N ALA A 176 -16.13 15.50 61.38
CA ALA A 176 -16.31 14.29 62.20
C ALA A 176 -16.14 12.97 61.40
N LEU A 177 -16.61 12.92 60.15
CA LEU A 177 -16.36 11.79 59.24
C LEU A 177 -14.88 11.71 58.81
N GLU A 178 -14.23 12.86 58.65
CA GLU A 178 -12.78 12.86 58.44
C GLU A 178 -12.06 12.43 59.73
N ALA A 179 -12.47 12.91 60.91
CA ALA A 179 -11.89 12.57 62.22
C ALA A 179 -12.01 11.08 62.61
N SER A 180 -13.05 10.39 62.16
CA SER A 180 -13.32 8.97 62.49
C SER A 180 -12.58 7.95 61.61
N LEU A 181 -11.92 8.38 60.52
CA LEU A 181 -11.02 7.50 59.77
C LEU A 181 -9.73 7.29 60.59
N PRO A 182 -9.28 6.03 60.81
CA PRO A 182 -8.04 5.76 61.53
C PRO A 182 -6.88 6.49 60.81
N VAL A 183 -5.97 7.09 61.57
CA VAL A 183 -4.85 7.91 61.06
C VAL A 183 -4.11 7.24 59.89
N GLN A 184 -3.98 5.92 59.94
CA GLN A 184 -3.39 5.09 58.88
C GLN A 184 -4.13 5.17 57.53
N ALA A 185 -5.46 5.29 57.51
CA ALA A 185 -6.26 5.40 56.30
C ALA A 185 -6.08 6.77 55.63
N ARG A 186 -5.96 7.86 56.40
CA ARG A 186 -5.66 9.19 55.88
C ARG A 186 -4.25 9.27 55.31
N LEU A 187 -3.28 8.68 55.99
CA LEU A 187 -1.90 8.60 55.50
C LEU A 187 -1.82 7.80 54.21
N ARG A 188 -2.46 6.62 54.14
CA ARG A 188 -2.54 5.81 52.90
C ARG A 188 -3.18 6.59 51.76
N ARG A 189 -4.28 7.30 52.01
CA ARG A 189 -4.92 8.13 50.98
C ARG A 189 -4.00 9.24 50.48
N LYS A 190 -3.32 9.96 51.38
CA LYS A 190 -2.35 11.01 51.00
C LYS A 190 -1.18 10.42 50.18
N VAL A 191 -0.65 9.27 50.59
CA VAL A 191 0.41 8.56 49.88
C VAL A 191 -0.05 8.09 48.50
N THR A 192 -1.24 7.46 48.39
CA THR A 192 -1.78 7.02 47.09
C THR A 192 -2.03 8.19 46.16
N VAL A 193 -2.60 9.30 46.64
CA VAL A 193 -2.77 10.52 45.83
C VAL A 193 -1.42 11.09 45.41
N GLY A 194 -0.44 11.14 46.32
CA GLY A 194 0.93 11.56 46.01
C GLY A 194 1.57 10.70 44.92
N ILE A 195 1.48 9.37 45.01
CA ILE A 195 1.98 8.44 43.98
C ILE A 195 1.30 8.67 42.63
N LEU A 196 -0.03 8.79 42.62
CA LEU A 196 -0.78 9.04 41.38
C LEU A 196 -0.41 10.37 40.74
N LEU A 197 -0.17 11.43 41.53
CA LEU A 197 0.29 12.72 41.02
C LEU A 197 1.70 12.61 40.43
N VAL A 198 2.63 11.93 41.10
CA VAL A 198 3.98 11.70 40.57
C VAL A 198 3.93 10.91 39.26
N LEU A 199 3.14 9.84 39.19
CA LEU A 199 2.96 9.07 37.95
C LEU A 199 2.34 9.90 36.84
N ALA A 200 1.38 10.78 37.15
CA ALA A 200 0.79 11.69 36.17
C ALA A 200 1.80 12.72 35.65
N VAL A 201 2.67 13.26 36.52
CA VAL A 201 3.74 14.18 36.12
C VAL A 201 4.79 13.45 35.27
N LEU A 202 5.21 12.25 35.66
CA LEU A 202 6.14 11.43 34.87
C LEU A 202 5.57 11.10 33.50
N PHE A 203 4.29 10.74 33.43
CA PHE A 203 3.60 10.53 32.16
C PHE A 203 3.51 11.83 31.35
N ALA A 204 3.23 12.98 31.97
CA ALA A 204 3.22 14.26 31.29
C ALA A 204 4.58 14.63 30.69
N VAL A 205 5.67 14.42 31.45
CA VAL A 205 7.04 14.65 31.00
C VAL A 205 7.41 13.67 29.88
N ASP A 206 7.05 12.40 30.02
CA ASP A 206 7.24 11.39 28.98
C ASP A 206 6.51 11.78 27.68
N GLN A 207 5.23 12.16 27.76
CA GLN A 207 4.47 12.58 26.59
C GLN A 207 5.02 13.85 25.96
N TRP A 208 5.41 14.84 26.76
CA TRP A 208 6.09 16.04 26.26
C TRP A 208 7.40 15.69 25.55
N TRP A 209 8.20 14.80 26.14
CA TRP A 209 9.44 14.30 25.56
C TRP A 209 9.19 13.56 24.24
N VAL A 210 8.23 12.63 24.20
CA VAL A 210 7.82 11.93 22.97
C VAL A 210 7.39 12.93 21.89
N HIS A 211 6.62 13.96 22.23
CA HIS A 211 6.24 15.01 21.29
C HIS A 211 7.43 15.83 20.79
N ALA A 212 8.38 16.21 21.65
CA ALA A 212 9.56 16.95 21.25
C ALA A 212 10.43 16.18 20.25
N TRP A 213 10.53 14.84 20.39
CA TRP A 213 11.29 13.97 19.50
C TRP A 213 10.59 13.64 18.17
N ARG A 214 9.27 13.86 18.10
CA ARG A 214 8.47 13.71 16.87
C ARG A 214 8.59 14.89 15.92
N VAL A 215 9.19 16.01 16.34
CA VAL A 215 9.42 17.16 15.47
C VAL A 215 10.46 16.79 14.41
N ILE A 216 10.02 16.77 13.16
CA ILE A 216 10.89 16.53 12.01
C ILE A 216 11.39 17.90 11.52
N PRO A 217 12.69 18.20 11.59
CA PRO A 217 13.23 19.39 10.94
C PRO A 217 13.11 19.23 9.43
N ILE A 218 12.48 20.22 8.78
CA ILE A 218 12.37 20.25 7.32
C ILE A 218 13.73 20.61 6.75
N GLY A 219 14.35 19.65 6.07
CA GLY A 219 15.67 19.80 5.48
C GLY A 219 15.85 18.90 4.27
N HIS A 220 16.80 19.23 3.41
CA HIS A 220 17.09 18.41 2.24
C HIS A 220 17.60 17.01 2.61
N ASP A 221 18.18 16.84 3.81
CA ASP A 221 18.64 15.58 4.37
C ASP A 221 17.51 14.71 4.95
N THR A 222 16.39 15.31 5.37
CA THR A 222 15.22 14.60 5.93
C THR A 222 14.15 14.35 4.89
N THR A 223 13.72 15.35 4.12
CA THR A 223 12.53 15.25 3.26
C THR A 223 12.83 15.33 1.76
N ARG A 224 14.01 15.86 1.38
CA ARG A 224 14.38 16.27 0.00
C ARG A 224 13.49 17.37 -0.62
N LEU A 225 12.29 17.58 -0.09
CA LEU A 225 11.34 18.64 -0.45
C LEU A 225 11.14 19.59 0.73
N THR A 226 11.29 20.89 0.50
CA THR A 226 11.16 21.92 1.54
C THR A 226 9.79 22.60 1.56
N GLY A 227 8.93 22.32 0.59
CA GLY A 227 7.56 22.83 0.57
C GLY A 227 6.74 22.24 -0.59
N PRO A 228 5.43 22.59 -0.67
CA PRO A 228 4.69 23.44 0.27
C PRO A 228 4.47 22.78 1.64
N ILE A 229 4.24 23.59 2.68
CA ILE A 229 4.06 23.16 4.08
C ILE A 229 2.56 23.12 4.43
N ARG A 230 2.10 22.07 5.11
CA ARG A 230 0.73 21.94 5.63
C ARG A 230 0.53 22.88 6.83
N LYS A 231 -0.72 23.19 7.18
CA LYS A 231 -1.03 23.99 8.38
C LYS A 231 -0.42 23.42 9.68
N GLY A 232 -0.24 22.10 9.76
CA GLY A 232 0.41 21.40 10.88
C GLY A 232 1.94 21.37 10.84
N GLY A 233 2.59 22.14 9.98
CA GLY A 233 4.05 22.25 9.91
C GLY A 233 4.77 21.16 9.11
N GLY A 234 4.14 20.03 8.79
CA GLY A 234 4.72 18.99 7.92
C GLY A 234 4.69 19.34 6.42
N ILE A 235 5.54 18.70 5.61
CA ILE A 235 5.53 18.86 4.15
C ILE A 235 4.24 18.31 3.53
N ASN A 236 3.66 19.05 2.58
CA ASN A 236 2.56 18.60 1.75
C ASN A 236 3.10 17.92 0.47
N TYR A 237 3.51 16.66 0.60
CA TYR A 237 4.13 15.90 -0.49
C TYR A 237 3.23 15.81 -1.73
N LEU A 238 1.92 15.62 -1.55
CA LEU A 238 0.97 15.58 -2.67
C LEU A 238 0.99 16.88 -3.50
N ALA A 239 0.93 18.03 -2.82
CA ALA A 239 1.00 19.32 -3.50
C ALA A 239 2.38 19.60 -4.10
N ALA A 240 3.46 19.18 -3.43
CA ALA A 240 4.83 19.29 -3.96
C ALA A 240 4.99 18.51 -5.27
N LEU A 241 4.52 17.26 -5.30
CA LEU A 241 4.57 16.40 -6.49
C LEU A 241 3.73 16.97 -7.63
N ASN A 242 2.51 17.42 -7.35
CA ASN A 242 1.69 18.11 -8.35
C ASN A 242 2.39 19.38 -8.89
N GLN A 243 3.05 20.16 -8.05
CA GLN A 243 3.82 21.35 -8.48
C GLN A 243 5.04 20.97 -9.34
N MET A 244 5.72 19.86 -9.01
CA MET A 244 6.83 19.34 -9.81
C MET A 244 6.37 18.89 -11.20
N GLU A 245 5.32 18.08 -11.28
CA GLU A 245 4.82 17.53 -12.55
C GLU A 245 4.11 18.58 -13.42
N SER A 246 3.42 19.55 -12.80
CA SER A 246 2.72 20.63 -13.52
C SER A 246 3.65 21.74 -14.02
N ARG A 247 4.95 21.70 -13.70
CA ARG A 247 5.88 22.76 -14.10
C ARG A 247 5.92 22.92 -15.62
N GLY A 248 5.67 24.15 -16.09
CA GLY A 248 5.63 24.49 -17.51
C GLY A 248 4.42 23.91 -18.27
N VAL A 249 3.43 23.38 -17.57
CA VAL A 249 2.22 22.81 -18.17
C VAL A 249 1.13 23.87 -18.24
N THR A 250 0.52 24.01 -19.42
CA THR A 250 -0.63 24.85 -19.69
C THR A 250 -1.74 24.01 -20.33
N PRO A 251 -3.01 24.43 -20.28
CA PRO A 251 -4.10 23.69 -20.94
C PRO A 251 -3.86 23.48 -22.45
N ALA A 252 -3.17 24.41 -23.11
CA ALA A 252 -2.86 24.34 -24.54
C ALA A 252 -1.74 23.35 -24.87
N ASN A 253 -0.72 23.24 -24.00
CA ASN A 253 0.43 22.37 -24.23
C ASN A 253 0.31 20.99 -23.56
N ASN A 254 -0.70 20.76 -22.73
CA ASN A 254 -0.97 19.49 -22.06
C ASN A 254 -1.83 18.59 -22.96
N ALA A 255 -1.41 17.36 -23.22
CA ALA A 255 -2.19 16.35 -23.93
C ALA A 255 -3.47 15.94 -23.19
N LEU A 256 -3.44 15.93 -21.84
CA LEU A 256 -4.49 15.32 -21.03
C LEU A 256 -5.90 15.92 -21.24
N PRO A 257 -6.12 17.24 -21.36
CA PRO A 257 -7.44 17.80 -21.66
C PRO A 257 -8.15 17.17 -22.85
N LEU A 258 -7.44 16.94 -23.96
CA LEU A 258 -8.02 16.31 -25.16
C LEU A 258 -8.30 14.82 -24.94
N LEU A 259 -7.45 14.12 -24.17
CA LEU A 259 -7.70 12.72 -23.81
C LEU A 259 -8.94 12.59 -22.92
N ILE A 260 -9.10 13.50 -21.96
CA ILE A 260 -10.28 13.59 -21.11
C ILE A 260 -11.53 13.91 -21.94
N GLU A 261 -11.44 14.82 -22.91
CA GLU A 261 -12.54 15.10 -23.84
C GLU A 261 -12.93 13.87 -24.65
N ALA A 262 -11.95 13.09 -25.13
CA ALA A 262 -12.16 11.86 -25.88
C ALA A 262 -12.91 10.82 -25.04
N ALA A 263 -12.55 10.67 -23.76
CA ALA A 263 -13.15 9.67 -22.90
C ALA A 263 -14.47 10.10 -22.26
N GLY A 264 -14.66 11.40 -22.04
CA GLY A 264 -15.81 11.97 -21.34
C GLY A 264 -15.81 11.75 -19.83
N PRO A 265 -16.84 12.24 -19.11
CA PRO A 265 -16.82 12.39 -17.65
C PRO A 265 -16.74 11.06 -16.88
N LYS A 266 -17.13 9.94 -17.50
CA LYS A 266 -17.08 8.62 -16.87
C LYS A 266 -15.65 8.12 -16.62
N CYS A 267 -14.64 8.74 -17.21
CA CYS A 267 -13.23 8.42 -16.93
C CYS A 267 -12.81 8.75 -15.48
N PHE A 268 -13.59 9.57 -14.78
CA PHE A 268 -13.37 9.92 -13.37
C PHE A 268 -14.05 8.96 -12.39
N ASN A 269 -14.85 7.99 -12.86
CA ASN A 269 -15.49 7.02 -11.98
C ASN A 269 -14.43 6.25 -11.18
N THR A 270 -14.64 6.13 -9.88
CA THR A 270 -13.74 5.40 -8.99
C THR A 270 -14.51 4.28 -8.30
N LYS A 271 -13.80 3.35 -7.66
CA LYS A 271 -14.44 2.39 -6.74
C LYS A 271 -15.20 3.05 -5.58
N TYR A 272 -14.94 4.34 -5.33
CA TYR A 272 -15.55 5.13 -4.25
C TYR A 272 -16.74 5.99 -4.71
N GLY A 273 -17.17 5.89 -5.97
CA GLY A 273 -18.36 6.58 -6.47
C GLY A 273 -18.24 7.11 -7.90
N ASN A 274 -19.20 7.95 -8.29
CA ASN A 274 -19.37 8.49 -9.65
C ASN A 274 -18.30 9.51 -10.10
N GLY A 275 -17.20 9.66 -9.37
CA GLY A 275 -16.09 10.54 -9.76
C GLY A 275 -16.35 12.05 -9.66
N LYS A 276 -17.52 12.49 -9.18
CA LYS A 276 -17.89 13.93 -9.17
C LYS A 276 -16.86 14.80 -8.43
N TRP A 277 -16.42 14.38 -7.25
CA TRP A 277 -15.43 15.12 -6.45
C TRP A 277 -14.07 15.18 -7.15
N VAL A 278 -13.68 14.09 -7.83
CA VAL A 278 -12.42 14.01 -8.60
C VAL A 278 -12.46 14.99 -9.75
N MET A 279 -13.56 15.00 -10.49
CA MET A 279 -13.78 15.92 -11.59
C MET A 279 -13.73 17.38 -11.13
N GLN A 280 -14.41 17.72 -10.02
CA GLN A 280 -14.37 19.06 -9.43
C GLN A 280 -12.97 19.50 -9.01
N TRP A 281 -12.11 18.55 -8.60
CA TRP A 281 -10.73 18.82 -8.20
C TRP A 281 -9.78 18.95 -9.41
N VAL A 282 -9.93 18.08 -10.40
CA VAL A 282 -9.01 17.94 -11.55
C VAL A 282 -9.27 18.99 -12.62
N MET A 283 -10.53 19.25 -12.97
CA MET A 283 -10.85 20.11 -14.12
C MET A 283 -10.29 21.54 -13.97
N PRO A 284 -10.38 22.21 -12.80
CA PRO A 284 -9.79 23.53 -12.61
C PRO A 284 -8.27 23.54 -12.80
N GLN A 285 -7.58 22.50 -12.32
CA GLN A 285 -6.12 22.38 -12.46
C GLN A 285 -5.66 22.18 -13.90
N LEU A 286 -6.55 21.63 -14.74
CA LEU A 286 -6.31 21.45 -16.16
C LEU A 286 -6.82 22.60 -17.01
N GLY A 287 -7.40 23.65 -16.39
CA GLY A 287 -8.05 24.75 -17.10
C GLY A 287 -9.20 24.29 -18.00
N MET A 288 -9.87 23.19 -17.65
CA MET A 288 -10.98 22.65 -18.42
C MET A 288 -12.32 23.19 -17.91
N PRO A 289 -13.24 23.59 -18.80
CA PRO A 289 -14.60 23.91 -18.39
C PRO A 289 -15.32 22.64 -17.90
N PRO A 290 -16.32 22.75 -17.00
CA PRO A 290 -17.14 21.62 -16.61
C PRO A 290 -17.73 20.89 -17.82
N PHE A 291 -17.83 19.56 -17.77
CA PHE A 291 -18.47 18.81 -18.85
C PHE A 291 -19.92 19.23 -19.02
N THR A 292 -20.32 19.45 -20.28
CA THR A 292 -21.72 19.50 -20.64
C THR A 292 -22.22 18.07 -20.90
N ASN A 293 -23.47 17.76 -20.50
CA ASN A 293 -24.07 16.42 -20.61
C ASN A 293 -24.16 15.85 -22.05
N LYS A 294 -23.74 16.60 -23.08
CA LYS A 294 -23.91 16.25 -24.49
C LYS A 294 -22.65 15.69 -25.18
N SER A 295 -21.49 15.61 -24.50
CA SER A 295 -20.27 15.12 -25.16
C SER A 295 -20.35 13.61 -25.45
N LYS A 296 -20.32 13.21 -26.73
CA LYS A 296 -20.14 11.80 -27.13
C LYS A 296 -18.83 11.27 -26.54
N SER A 297 -18.92 10.29 -25.64
CA SER A 297 -17.79 9.71 -24.90
C SER A 297 -17.29 8.43 -25.56
N LEU A 298 -16.01 8.11 -25.34
CA LEU A 298 -15.42 6.81 -25.66
C LEU A 298 -16.31 5.66 -25.14
N VAL A 299 -16.67 4.77 -26.05
CA VAL A 299 -17.28 3.49 -25.72
C VAL A 299 -16.13 2.50 -25.50
N THR A 300 -15.75 2.28 -24.24
CA THR A 300 -14.69 1.31 -23.89
C THR A 300 -15.01 -0.09 -24.41
N PHE A 301 -13.99 -0.87 -24.79
CA PHE A 301 -14.16 -2.24 -25.29
C PHE A 301 -14.97 -3.14 -24.34
N THR A 302 -14.69 -3.10 -23.03
CA THR A 302 -15.45 -3.89 -22.05
C THR A 302 -16.94 -3.55 -22.04
N ARG A 303 -17.30 -2.27 -22.25
CA ARG A 303 -18.70 -1.84 -22.33
C ARG A 303 -19.33 -2.28 -23.65
N TRP A 304 -18.57 -2.26 -24.74
CA TRP A 304 -19.00 -2.74 -26.04
C TRP A 304 -19.32 -4.24 -26.00
N LEU A 305 -18.38 -5.07 -25.51
CA LEU A 305 -18.56 -6.52 -25.40
C LEU A 305 -19.75 -6.94 -24.55
N LYS A 306 -20.10 -6.16 -23.51
CA LYS A 306 -21.29 -6.45 -22.70
C LYS A 306 -22.58 -6.37 -23.52
N LYS A 307 -22.63 -5.50 -24.52
CA LYS A 307 -23.80 -5.36 -25.39
C LYS A 307 -23.70 -6.27 -26.61
N HIS A 308 -22.49 -6.51 -27.10
CA HIS A 308 -22.23 -7.24 -28.34
C HIS A 308 -21.21 -8.35 -28.06
N PRO A 309 -21.64 -9.44 -27.39
CA PRO A 309 -20.75 -10.50 -26.98
C PRO A 309 -20.12 -11.17 -28.20
N LEU A 310 -18.80 -11.36 -28.17
CA LEU A 310 -18.08 -12.15 -29.17
C LEU A 310 -18.16 -13.65 -28.81
N PRO A 311 -17.99 -14.55 -29.79
CA PRO A 311 -17.76 -15.96 -29.50
C PRO A 311 -16.37 -16.12 -28.85
N LEU A 312 -16.38 -16.28 -27.52
CA LEU A 312 -15.18 -16.39 -26.68
C LEU A 312 -15.00 -17.80 -26.14
N THR A 313 -13.76 -18.28 -26.17
CA THR A 313 -13.34 -19.48 -25.42
C THR A 313 -13.48 -19.27 -23.92
N ALA A 314 -13.52 -20.35 -23.14
CA ALA A 314 -13.60 -20.27 -21.68
C ALA A 314 -12.47 -19.43 -21.06
N LYS A 315 -11.25 -19.54 -21.63
CA LYS A 315 -10.09 -18.74 -21.20
C LYS A 315 -10.31 -17.24 -21.45
N GLU A 316 -10.80 -16.88 -22.64
CA GLU A 316 -11.06 -15.49 -23.03
C GLU A 316 -12.17 -14.84 -22.20
N LYS A 317 -13.20 -15.60 -21.82
CA LYS A 317 -14.27 -15.11 -20.93
C LYS A 317 -13.74 -14.59 -19.59
N THR A 318 -12.66 -15.19 -19.07
CA THR A 318 -12.06 -14.77 -17.80
C THR A 318 -11.09 -13.59 -17.92
N GLN A 319 -10.67 -13.22 -19.15
CA GLN A 319 -9.62 -12.22 -19.40
C GLN A 319 -9.96 -11.39 -20.65
N PRO A 320 -10.94 -10.47 -20.57
CA PRO A 320 -11.43 -9.75 -21.74
C PRO A 320 -10.38 -8.84 -22.40
N THR A 321 -9.42 -8.30 -21.65
CA THR A 321 -8.31 -7.51 -22.20
C THR A 321 -7.38 -8.36 -23.08
N TRP A 322 -7.15 -9.62 -22.71
CA TRP A 322 -6.33 -10.53 -23.51
C TRP A 322 -6.93 -10.80 -24.90
N ILE A 323 -8.25 -10.63 -25.07
CA ILE A 323 -8.92 -10.78 -26.37
C ILE A 323 -8.50 -9.69 -27.33
N LEU A 324 -8.44 -8.43 -26.87
CA LEU A 324 -7.98 -7.31 -27.69
C LEU A 324 -6.57 -7.58 -28.19
N GLU A 325 -5.66 -7.81 -27.26
CA GLU A 325 -4.25 -8.08 -27.55
C GLU A 325 -4.09 -9.26 -28.53
N SER A 326 -4.71 -10.40 -28.22
CA SER A 326 -4.49 -11.63 -28.99
C SER A 326 -5.18 -11.65 -30.34
N ARG A 327 -6.36 -11.02 -30.48
CA ARG A 327 -7.16 -11.11 -31.72
C ARG A 327 -7.05 -9.88 -32.61
N PHE A 328 -6.91 -8.69 -32.03
CA PHE A 328 -7.18 -7.43 -32.72
C PHE A 328 -6.00 -6.46 -32.77
N GLU A 329 -5.01 -6.58 -31.86
CA GLU A 329 -3.89 -5.63 -31.78
C GLU A 329 -2.59 -6.16 -32.43
N ASN A 330 -2.44 -7.47 -32.58
CA ASN A 330 -1.19 -8.09 -33.03
C ASN A 330 -1.26 -8.73 -34.43
N ARG A 331 -2.38 -8.58 -35.14
CA ARG A 331 -2.55 -9.13 -36.50
C ARG A 331 -3.54 -8.29 -37.31
N PRO A 332 -3.31 -8.11 -38.63
CA PRO A 332 -4.28 -7.45 -39.48
C PRO A 332 -5.62 -8.18 -39.50
N TRP A 333 -6.73 -7.44 -39.56
CA TRP A 333 -8.07 -8.02 -39.64
C TRP A 333 -9.04 -7.12 -40.40
N THR A 334 -10.12 -7.69 -40.94
CA THR A 334 -11.09 -6.98 -41.79
C THR A 334 -12.49 -6.90 -41.17
N ALA A 335 -13.33 -5.99 -41.67
CA ALA A 335 -14.73 -5.88 -41.24
C ALA A 335 -15.54 -7.14 -41.56
N LYS A 336 -15.16 -7.90 -42.60
CA LYS A 336 -15.81 -9.18 -42.94
C LYS A 336 -15.53 -10.24 -41.87
N GLN A 337 -14.33 -10.25 -41.30
CA GLN A 337 -13.95 -11.19 -40.24
C GLN A 337 -14.59 -10.82 -38.90
N TYR A 338 -14.63 -9.52 -38.56
CA TYR A 338 -15.11 -9.03 -37.27
C TYR A 338 -15.98 -7.77 -37.42
N PRO A 339 -17.22 -7.90 -37.91
CA PRO A 339 -18.08 -6.75 -38.23
C PRO A 339 -18.41 -5.91 -36.99
N THR A 340 -18.69 -6.55 -35.85
CA THR A 340 -18.97 -5.87 -34.59
C THR A 340 -17.77 -5.08 -34.04
N MET A 341 -16.54 -5.46 -34.40
CA MET A 341 -15.34 -4.72 -34.03
C MET A 341 -15.10 -3.52 -34.93
N ALA A 342 -15.35 -3.67 -36.24
CA ALA A 342 -15.31 -2.55 -37.17
C ALA A 342 -16.32 -1.46 -36.78
N GLU A 343 -17.52 -1.86 -36.34
CA GLU A 343 -18.53 -0.93 -35.83
C GLU A 343 -18.07 -0.20 -34.55
N TRP A 344 -17.46 -0.92 -33.61
CA TRP A 344 -16.88 -0.33 -32.40
C TRP A 344 -15.85 0.75 -32.71
N ILE A 345 -14.94 0.47 -33.65
CA ILE A 345 -13.94 1.42 -34.12
C ILE A 345 -14.62 2.64 -34.75
N ASN A 346 -15.58 2.42 -35.64
CA ASN A 346 -16.32 3.49 -36.32
C ASN A 346 -17.02 4.43 -35.31
N MET A 347 -17.62 3.86 -34.26
CA MET A 347 -18.26 4.65 -33.20
C MET A 347 -17.28 5.51 -32.39
N ASN A 348 -16.00 5.10 -32.32
CA ASN A 348 -14.97 5.80 -31.55
C ASN A 348 -14.02 6.65 -32.40
N GLN A 349 -14.32 6.89 -33.68
CA GLN A 349 -13.50 7.72 -34.58
C GLN A 349 -13.24 9.14 -34.05
N ARG A 350 -14.18 9.72 -33.30
CA ARG A 350 -13.94 11.01 -32.62
C ARG A 350 -12.83 10.90 -31.58
N ALA A 351 -12.79 9.82 -30.80
CA ALA A 351 -11.80 9.63 -29.75
C ALA A 351 -10.39 9.44 -30.35
N LEU A 352 -10.27 8.69 -31.45
CA LEU A 352 -9.01 8.55 -32.19
C LEU A 352 -8.50 9.89 -32.73
N ARG A 353 -9.37 10.72 -33.33
CA ARG A 353 -8.99 12.07 -33.77
C ARG A 353 -8.50 12.96 -32.63
N LEU A 354 -9.16 12.92 -31.47
CA LEU A 354 -8.75 13.68 -30.29
C LEU A 354 -7.42 13.14 -29.71
N LEU A 355 -7.21 11.82 -29.70
CA LEU A 355 -5.93 11.21 -29.35
C LEU A 355 -4.81 11.72 -30.26
N ALA A 356 -5.00 11.69 -31.58
CA ALA A 356 -4.03 12.17 -32.56
C ALA A 356 -3.70 13.66 -32.40
N GLN A 357 -4.65 14.48 -31.94
CA GLN A 357 -4.40 15.88 -31.58
C GLN A 357 -3.67 16.02 -30.23
N ALA A 358 -4.03 15.20 -29.24
CA ALA A 358 -3.45 15.23 -27.90
C ALA A 358 -1.95 14.96 -27.91
N ILE A 359 -1.52 13.93 -28.63
CA ILE A 359 -0.10 13.51 -28.67
C ILE A 359 0.84 14.53 -29.34
N LYS A 360 0.29 15.45 -30.17
CA LYS A 360 1.03 16.57 -30.75
C LYS A 360 1.40 17.62 -29.71
N ARG A 361 0.70 17.65 -28.57
CA ARG A 361 1.01 18.57 -27.48
C ARG A 361 2.26 18.10 -26.72
N PRO A 362 3.22 18.98 -26.41
CA PRO A 362 4.53 18.57 -25.92
C PRO A 362 4.54 18.10 -24.46
N ARG A 363 3.51 18.44 -23.66
CA ARG A 363 3.43 18.11 -22.24
C ARG A 363 2.33 17.11 -21.95
N TYR A 364 2.52 16.33 -20.90
CA TYR A 364 1.49 15.48 -20.31
C TYR A 364 1.57 15.60 -18.80
N TYR A 365 0.46 15.95 -18.18
CA TYR A 365 0.35 16.04 -16.73
C TYR A 365 -1.05 15.66 -16.29
N ILE A 366 -1.09 14.73 -15.34
CA ILE A 366 -2.28 14.19 -14.69
C ILE A 366 -2.18 14.44 -13.17
N PRO A 367 -3.00 15.36 -12.62
CA PRO A 367 -2.95 15.67 -11.19
C PRO A 367 -3.15 14.44 -10.32
N LEU A 368 -2.29 14.27 -9.33
CA LEU A 368 -2.50 13.32 -8.23
C LEU A 368 -3.68 13.80 -7.39
N CYS A 369 -4.63 12.91 -7.16
CA CYS A 369 -5.85 13.18 -6.40
C CYS A 369 -5.91 12.25 -5.20
N SER A 370 -6.06 12.81 -4.00
CA SER A 370 -6.26 12.05 -2.77
C SER A 370 -7.41 12.63 -1.98
N ARG A 371 -8.26 11.75 -1.45
CA ARG A 371 -9.33 12.14 -0.51
C ARG A 371 -8.78 12.62 0.83
N TYR A 372 -7.61 12.10 1.22
CA TYR A 372 -6.97 12.38 2.51
C TYR A 372 -5.80 13.36 2.39
N GLY A 373 -5.51 13.85 1.18
CA GLY A 373 -4.38 14.75 0.94
C GLY A 373 -3.02 14.06 1.08
N GLN A 374 -2.97 12.73 0.95
CA GLN A 374 -1.78 11.89 1.05
C GLN A 374 -1.45 11.26 -0.31
N VAL A 375 -0.17 11.16 -0.62
CA VAL A 375 0.41 10.48 -1.80
C VAL A 375 0.07 8.99 -1.81
N THR A 376 0.15 8.29 -0.67
CA THR A 376 -0.13 6.83 -0.62
C THR A 376 -1.57 6.46 -0.97
N SER A 377 -2.52 7.34 -0.65
CA SER A 377 -3.92 7.20 -1.06
C SER A 377 -4.25 7.98 -2.33
N ALA A 378 -3.25 8.62 -2.94
CA ALA A 378 -3.44 9.33 -4.18
C ALA A 378 -3.58 8.35 -5.34
N PHE A 379 -4.39 8.75 -6.32
CA PHE A 379 -4.52 8.05 -7.58
C PHE A 379 -4.49 9.04 -8.74
N ARG A 380 -4.20 8.53 -9.93
CA ARG A 380 -4.20 9.29 -11.18
C ARG A 380 -5.54 9.09 -11.90
N PRO A 381 -6.42 10.11 -11.93
CA PRO A 381 -7.76 9.96 -12.47
C PRO A 381 -7.77 9.89 -14.00
N GLY A 382 -8.50 8.93 -14.56
CA GLY A 382 -8.54 8.74 -16.01
C GLY A 382 -7.38 7.89 -16.56
N GLN A 383 -6.55 7.30 -15.70
CA GLN A 383 -5.49 6.38 -16.11
C GLN A 383 -6.02 5.23 -17.00
N SER A 384 -7.12 4.58 -16.58
CA SER A 384 -7.76 3.50 -17.36
C SER A 384 -8.34 3.97 -18.70
N MET A 385 -8.61 5.27 -18.84
CA MET A 385 -9.03 5.85 -20.12
C MET A 385 -7.86 5.86 -21.11
N VAL A 386 -6.65 6.16 -20.65
CA VAL A 386 -5.47 6.21 -21.51
C VAL A 386 -5.18 4.80 -22.05
N ASP A 387 -5.32 3.79 -21.19
CA ASP A 387 -5.24 2.38 -21.60
C ASP A 387 -6.30 2.07 -22.68
N SER A 388 -7.55 2.52 -22.47
CA SER A 388 -8.63 2.27 -23.44
C SER A 388 -8.43 2.97 -24.80
N LEU A 389 -7.82 4.16 -24.81
CA LEU A 389 -7.50 4.90 -26.03
C LEU A 389 -6.33 4.26 -26.78
N ARG A 390 -5.32 3.79 -26.05
CA ARG A 390 -4.20 2.99 -26.59
C ARG A 390 -4.73 1.74 -27.29
N ASP A 391 -5.55 0.95 -26.60
CA ASP A 391 -6.09 -0.31 -27.13
C ASP A 391 -6.92 -0.07 -28.40
N LEU A 392 -7.73 1.00 -28.39
CA LEU A 392 -8.50 1.42 -29.56
C LEU A 392 -7.59 1.77 -30.75
N ALA A 393 -6.51 2.53 -30.53
CA ALA A 393 -5.57 2.90 -31.58
C ALA A 393 -4.80 1.69 -32.13
N CYS A 394 -4.37 0.75 -31.27
CA CYS A 394 -3.76 -0.51 -31.70
C CYS A 394 -4.72 -1.34 -32.57
N ALA A 395 -5.98 -1.48 -32.15
CA ALA A 395 -6.99 -2.20 -32.90
C ALA A 395 -7.31 -1.54 -34.25
N ASP A 396 -7.35 -0.19 -34.29
CA ASP A 396 -7.57 0.58 -35.52
C ASP A 396 -6.41 0.46 -36.50
N ALA A 397 -5.17 0.53 -36.02
CA ALA A 397 -3.99 0.31 -36.86
C ALA A 397 -4.03 -1.06 -37.58
N MET A 398 -4.42 -2.14 -36.87
CA MET A 398 -4.55 -3.47 -37.47
C MET A 398 -5.78 -3.61 -38.38
N PHE A 399 -6.85 -2.88 -38.11
CA PHE A 399 -8.02 -2.82 -38.98
C PHE A 399 -7.71 -2.10 -40.30
N LEU A 400 -7.03 -0.96 -40.23
CA LEU A 400 -6.56 -0.18 -41.37
C LEU A 400 -5.58 -1.00 -42.23
N LEU A 401 -4.65 -1.70 -41.59
CA LEU A 401 -3.74 -2.63 -42.27
C LEU A 401 -4.50 -3.78 -42.93
N GLY A 402 -5.53 -4.34 -42.30
CA GLY A 402 -6.37 -5.37 -42.92
C GLY A 402 -7.14 -4.87 -44.14
N LYS A 403 -7.43 -3.57 -44.23
CA LYS A 403 -8.02 -2.93 -45.41
C LYS A 403 -7.01 -2.58 -46.51
N GLY A 404 -5.71 -2.74 -46.25
CA GLY A 404 -4.64 -2.28 -47.13
C GLY A 404 -4.29 -0.79 -47.00
N ASP A 405 -4.89 -0.06 -46.05
CA ASP A 405 -4.53 1.34 -45.76
C ASP A 405 -3.28 1.41 -44.88
N THR A 406 -2.15 1.10 -45.52
CA THR A 406 -0.84 1.04 -44.87
C THR A 406 -0.35 2.39 -44.36
N ILE A 407 -0.80 3.50 -44.96
CA ILE A 407 -0.39 4.85 -44.56
C ILE A 407 -1.05 5.22 -43.23
N GLN A 408 -2.38 5.07 -43.14
CA GLN A 408 -3.08 5.38 -41.89
C GLN A 408 -2.70 4.39 -40.78
N ALA A 409 -2.51 3.10 -41.10
CA ALA A 409 -2.05 2.11 -40.12
C ALA A 409 -0.70 2.48 -39.49
N LEU A 410 0.26 2.96 -40.29
CA LEU A 410 1.55 3.46 -39.78
C LEU A 410 1.40 4.71 -38.92
N GLN A 411 0.50 5.62 -39.32
CA GLN A 411 0.24 6.81 -38.53
C GLN A 411 -0.38 6.47 -37.17
N GLU A 412 -1.32 5.52 -37.11
CA GLU A 412 -1.87 5.07 -35.83
C GLU A 412 -0.82 4.37 -34.97
N ALA A 413 0.04 3.54 -35.55
CA ALA A 413 1.15 2.95 -34.80
C ALA A 413 2.10 4.01 -34.21
N ARG A 414 2.39 5.06 -34.97
CA ARG A 414 3.14 6.22 -34.47
C ARG A 414 2.40 6.95 -33.35
N ASN A 415 1.08 7.05 -33.42
CA ASN A 415 0.28 7.67 -32.38
C ASN A 415 0.41 6.94 -31.04
N VAL A 416 0.46 5.60 -31.06
CA VAL A 416 0.66 4.78 -29.84
C VAL A 416 2.04 5.02 -29.23
N HIS A 417 3.10 5.06 -30.05
CA HIS A 417 4.45 5.42 -29.58
C HIS A 417 4.49 6.81 -28.94
N HIS A 418 3.90 7.82 -29.58
CA HIS A 418 3.84 9.16 -29.00
C HIS A 418 3.00 9.20 -27.72
N LEU A 419 1.94 8.39 -27.60
CA LEU A 419 1.19 8.29 -26.36
C LEU A 419 2.07 7.74 -25.22
N ALA A 420 2.87 6.70 -25.46
CA ALA A 420 3.83 6.18 -24.49
C ALA A 420 4.84 7.26 -24.06
N GLN A 421 5.34 8.06 -24.99
CA GLN A 421 6.23 9.20 -24.73
C GLN A 421 5.56 10.31 -23.91
N ARG A 422 4.26 10.55 -24.11
CA ARG A 422 3.53 11.51 -23.28
C ARG A 422 3.38 10.97 -21.85
N VAL A 423 2.95 9.73 -21.70
CA VAL A 423 2.77 9.13 -20.37
C VAL A 423 4.09 9.00 -19.61
N SER A 424 5.24 8.89 -20.30
CA SER A 424 6.56 8.81 -19.65
C SER A 424 6.97 10.07 -18.88
N GLN A 425 6.29 11.19 -19.10
CA GLN A 425 6.49 12.42 -18.33
C GLN A 425 5.90 12.34 -16.91
N SER A 426 5.07 11.33 -16.63
CA SER A 426 4.45 11.10 -15.33
C SER A 426 5.38 10.30 -14.42
N LEU A 427 5.57 10.77 -13.19
CA LEU A 427 6.43 10.15 -12.19
C LEU A 427 5.75 8.96 -11.50
N GLY A 428 6.55 8.15 -10.81
CA GLY A 428 6.06 7.06 -9.98
C GLY A 428 6.04 5.70 -10.66
N PHE A 429 6.00 4.63 -9.84
CA PHE A 429 6.11 3.27 -10.34
C PHE A 429 4.94 2.84 -11.21
N THR A 430 3.72 3.24 -10.86
CA THR A 430 2.54 2.92 -11.68
C THR A 430 2.69 3.46 -13.11
N SER A 431 3.08 4.72 -13.25
CA SER A 431 3.31 5.33 -14.58
C SER A 431 4.49 4.67 -15.30
N PHE A 432 5.56 4.32 -14.58
CA PHE A 432 6.69 3.60 -15.17
C PHE A 432 6.29 2.23 -15.76
N PHE A 433 5.49 1.44 -15.05
CA PHE A 433 4.96 0.17 -15.57
C PHE A 433 4.09 0.40 -16.81
N GLN A 434 3.21 1.39 -16.77
CA GLN A 434 2.37 1.69 -17.93
C GLN A 434 3.18 2.05 -19.16
N VAL A 435 4.23 2.85 -19.01
CA VAL A 435 5.09 3.22 -20.14
C VAL A 435 5.79 1.98 -20.73
N ILE A 436 6.25 1.06 -19.87
CA ILE A 436 6.80 -0.23 -20.31
C ILE A 436 5.76 -1.03 -21.11
N ASP A 437 4.54 -1.15 -20.59
CA ASP A 437 3.46 -1.88 -21.25
C ASP A 437 3.08 -1.22 -22.60
N TYR A 438 3.05 0.11 -22.66
CA TYR A 438 2.67 0.86 -23.85
C TYR A 438 3.74 0.74 -24.94
N GLU A 439 5.00 0.84 -24.55
CA GLU A 439 6.14 0.61 -25.44
C GLU A 439 6.11 -0.83 -25.98
N ASP A 440 5.88 -1.81 -25.12
CA ASP A 440 5.83 -3.22 -25.50
C ASP A 440 4.73 -3.52 -26.54
N LEU A 441 3.55 -2.94 -26.35
CA LEU A 441 2.43 -3.03 -27.29
C LEU A 441 2.75 -2.32 -28.61
N SER A 442 3.32 -1.12 -28.55
CA SER A 442 3.74 -0.37 -29.74
C SER A 442 4.77 -1.15 -30.56
N LEU A 443 5.73 -1.80 -29.90
CA LEU A 443 6.70 -2.68 -30.55
C LEU A 443 6.06 -3.96 -31.12
N GLY A 444 4.98 -4.45 -30.52
CA GLY A 444 4.16 -5.52 -31.08
C GLY A 444 3.51 -5.13 -32.39
N LEU A 445 2.93 -3.93 -32.40
CA LEU A 445 2.29 -3.34 -33.56
C LEU A 445 3.28 -3.12 -34.72
N ASP A 446 4.48 -2.58 -34.44
CA ASP A 446 5.53 -2.40 -35.44
C ASP A 446 5.95 -3.73 -36.08
N ARG A 447 6.05 -4.80 -35.27
CA ARG A 447 6.36 -6.15 -35.77
C ARG A 447 5.25 -6.69 -36.66
N ALA A 448 3.99 -6.49 -36.27
CA ALA A 448 2.84 -6.91 -37.06
C ALA A 448 2.80 -6.17 -38.41
N LEU A 449 3.05 -4.86 -38.41
CA LEU A 449 3.17 -4.02 -39.60
C LEU A 449 4.30 -4.51 -40.53
N ALA A 450 5.51 -4.70 -40.00
CA ALA A 450 6.67 -5.13 -40.78
C ALA A 450 6.51 -6.54 -41.37
N ASN A 451 5.90 -7.45 -40.62
CA ASN A 451 5.67 -8.82 -41.05
C ASN A 451 4.44 -9.00 -41.95
N SER A 452 3.62 -7.96 -42.15
CA SER A 452 2.40 -8.07 -42.95
C SER A 452 2.64 -8.31 -44.45
N GLY A 453 3.85 -8.02 -44.94
CA GLY A 453 4.17 -8.02 -46.38
C GLY A 453 3.52 -6.88 -47.18
N GLN A 454 2.67 -6.06 -46.55
CA GLN A 454 1.92 -5.00 -47.24
C GLN A 454 2.66 -3.66 -47.31
N LEU A 455 3.67 -3.45 -46.45
CA LEU A 455 4.42 -2.19 -46.43
C LEU A 455 5.39 -2.10 -47.62
N SER A 456 5.37 -0.94 -48.28
CA SER A 456 6.41 -0.58 -49.25
C SER A 456 7.78 -0.42 -48.58
N ARG A 457 8.84 -0.48 -49.38
CA ARG A 457 10.21 -0.28 -48.88
C ARG A 457 10.41 1.06 -48.19
N LYS A 458 9.81 2.13 -48.72
CA LYS A 458 9.86 3.47 -48.13
C LYS A 458 9.19 3.49 -46.76
N GLN A 459 8.02 2.85 -46.64
CA GLN A 459 7.27 2.73 -45.40
C GLN A 459 8.02 1.89 -44.35
N LEU A 460 8.66 0.79 -44.72
CA LEU A 460 9.50 0.02 -43.81
C LEU A 460 10.71 0.82 -43.31
N HIS A 461 11.32 1.65 -44.17
CA HIS A 461 12.38 2.57 -43.72
C HIS A 461 11.85 3.61 -42.72
N GLN A 462 10.67 4.19 -42.96
CA GLN A 462 10.03 5.12 -42.01
C GLN A 462 9.72 4.44 -40.66
N LEU A 463 9.26 3.19 -40.69
CA LEU A 463 9.01 2.40 -39.48
C LEU A 463 10.30 2.09 -38.72
N LEU A 464 11.38 1.73 -39.44
CA LEU A 464 12.69 1.49 -38.84
C LEU A 464 13.24 2.76 -38.18
N GLU A 465 13.16 3.90 -38.88
CA GLU A 465 13.59 5.19 -38.37
C GLU A 465 12.81 5.59 -37.10
N GLN A 466 11.49 5.35 -37.08
CA GLN A 466 10.67 5.61 -35.90
C GLN A 466 11.14 4.80 -34.68
N VAL A 467 11.44 3.52 -34.84
CA VAL A 467 11.93 2.66 -33.74
C VAL A 467 13.32 3.08 -33.28
N GLN A 468 14.20 3.45 -34.22
CA GLN A 468 15.58 3.90 -33.94
C GLN A 468 15.64 5.26 -33.24
N ASN A 469 14.80 6.21 -33.68
CA ASN A 469 14.78 7.58 -33.18
C ASN A 469 13.79 7.81 -32.03
N GLY A 470 12.95 6.82 -31.69
CA GLY A 470 11.99 6.94 -30.61
C GLY A 470 12.65 7.28 -29.27
N GLU A 471 12.02 8.14 -28.48
CA GLU A 471 12.54 8.51 -27.16
C GLU A 471 12.81 7.28 -26.29
N ARG A 472 13.76 7.43 -25.36
CA ARG A 472 14.14 6.38 -24.43
C ARG A 472 13.10 6.28 -23.32
N LEU A 473 12.90 5.05 -22.82
CA LEU A 473 12.13 4.81 -21.60
C LEU A 473 12.62 5.73 -20.47
N PRO A 474 11.71 6.16 -19.57
CA PRO A 474 12.06 7.07 -18.49
C PRO A 474 13.13 6.45 -17.58
N PRO A 475 14.02 7.27 -16.99
CA PRO A 475 15.01 6.77 -16.05
C PRO A 475 14.35 6.14 -14.82
N LEU A 476 14.76 4.93 -14.46
CA LEU A 476 14.25 4.24 -13.26
C LEU A 476 14.47 5.05 -11.97
N ALA A 477 15.54 5.85 -11.93
CA ALA A 477 15.86 6.75 -10.82
C ALA A 477 14.71 7.71 -10.46
N GLU A 478 13.95 8.20 -11.44
CA GLU A 478 12.84 9.12 -11.19
C GLU A 478 11.66 8.42 -10.52
N ALA A 479 11.36 7.19 -10.94
CA ALA A 479 10.33 6.37 -10.30
C ALA A 479 10.72 5.98 -8.86
N ILE A 480 12.01 5.67 -8.62
CA ILE A 480 12.53 5.41 -7.27
C ILE A 480 12.41 6.67 -6.38
N ASN A 481 12.74 7.84 -6.92
CA ASN A 481 12.60 9.10 -6.18
C ASN A 481 11.14 9.42 -5.84
N PHE A 482 10.18 9.06 -6.70
CA PHE A 482 8.77 9.21 -6.36
C PHE A 482 8.40 8.40 -5.11
N SER A 483 8.79 7.13 -5.05
CA SER A 483 8.51 6.29 -3.87
C SER A 483 9.29 6.65 -2.62
N ARG A 484 10.41 7.38 -2.76
CA ARG A 484 11.02 8.06 -1.61
C ARG A 484 10.03 9.02 -0.97
N TYR A 485 9.32 9.83 -1.75
CA TYR A 485 8.37 10.81 -1.22
C TYR A 485 7.16 10.15 -0.57
N GLU A 486 6.68 9.02 -1.12
CA GLU A 486 5.67 8.19 -0.46
C GLU A 486 6.15 7.70 0.91
N ALA A 487 7.39 7.20 0.98
CA ALA A 487 7.97 6.75 2.24
C ALA A 487 8.15 7.90 3.24
N MET A 488 8.63 9.06 2.78
CA MET A 488 8.81 10.25 3.63
C MET A 488 7.47 10.78 4.15
N GLU A 489 6.41 10.75 3.35
CA GLU A 489 5.08 11.16 3.81
C GLU A 489 4.55 10.22 4.89
N ASN A 490 4.68 8.90 4.69
CA ASN A 490 4.24 7.93 5.70
C ASN A 490 5.00 8.09 7.03
N LEU A 491 6.31 8.36 6.98
CA LEU A 491 7.09 8.65 8.18
C LEU A 491 6.67 9.97 8.84
N THR A 492 6.38 11.00 8.03
CA THR A 492 5.87 12.29 8.52
C THR A 492 4.51 12.11 9.19
N GLN A 493 3.63 11.33 8.58
CA GLN A 493 2.32 11.03 9.15
C GLN A 493 2.44 10.20 10.42
N ALA A 494 3.32 9.19 10.45
CA ALA A 494 3.58 8.40 11.65
C ALA A 494 4.09 9.27 12.81
N ALA A 495 4.89 10.30 12.53
CA ALA A 495 5.36 11.25 13.52
C ALA A 495 4.22 12.11 14.10
N HIS A 496 3.31 12.60 13.25
CA HIS A 496 2.20 13.47 13.66
C HIS A 496 1.04 12.69 14.29
N ASP A 497 0.55 11.65 13.61
CA ASP A 497 -0.72 10.98 13.92
C ASP A 497 -0.51 9.60 14.57
N GLY A 498 0.72 9.08 14.60
CA GLY A 498 0.99 7.65 14.84
C GLY A 498 0.80 6.81 13.57
N LEU A 499 1.17 5.52 13.58
CA LEU A 499 0.88 4.65 12.43
C LEU A 499 -0.63 4.48 12.25
N VAL A 500 -1.08 4.71 11.02
CA VAL A 500 -2.44 4.44 10.59
C VAL A 500 -2.72 2.93 10.66
N GLU A 501 -3.92 2.53 11.09
CA GLU A 501 -4.40 1.14 11.11
C GLU A 501 -4.22 0.40 9.77
N GLU A 502 -4.16 1.12 8.64
CA GLU A 502 -4.03 0.54 7.29
C GLU A 502 -2.79 -0.35 7.12
N PHE A 503 -1.75 -0.21 7.95
CA PHE A 503 -0.59 -1.11 7.94
C PHE A 503 -0.79 -2.43 8.70
N GLY A 504 -2.02 -2.73 9.12
CA GLY A 504 -2.32 -3.92 9.92
C GLY A 504 -1.63 -3.89 11.28
N SER A 505 -1.31 -2.70 11.78
CA SER A 505 -0.57 -2.54 13.02
C SER A 505 -1.40 -3.06 14.19
N SER A 506 -0.86 -3.99 14.96
CA SER A 506 -1.51 -4.46 16.18
C SER A 506 -1.74 -3.29 17.16
N MET A 507 -2.73 -3.40 18.05
CA MET A 507 -2.95 -2.45 19.15
C MET A 507 -1.66 -2.19 19.96
N LEU A 508 -0.81 -3.22 20.10
CA LEU A 508 0.51 -3.11 20.73
C LEU A 508 1.44 -2.16 19.98
N THR A 509 1.43 -2.16 18.65
CA THR A 509 2.24 -1.26 17.83
C THR A 509 1.81 0.20 17.99
N GLN A 510 0.50 0.46 18.07
CA GLN A 510 -0.03 1.80 18.33
C GLN A 510 0.33 2.29 19.74
N LEU A 511 0.17 1.43 20.75
CA LEU A 511 0.57 1.72 22.13
C LEU A 511 2.07 2.00 22.26
N GLN A 512 2.91 1.18 21.62
CA GLN A 512 4.37 1.38 21.61
C GLN A 512 4.75 2.73 21.01
N GLN A 513 4.07 3.18 19.96
CA GLN A 513 4.39 4.45 19.33
C GLN A 513 3.98 5.66 20.17
N GLY A 514 2.86 5.57 20.89
CA GLY A 514 2.44 6.61 21.84
C GLY A 514 3.43 6.81 22.99
N LEU A 515 4.20 5.77 23.34
CA LEU A 515 5.05 5.75 24.53
C LEU A 515 6.56 5.83 24.23
N LEU A 516 6.99 5.67 22.98
CA LEU A 516 8.41 5.63 22.64
C LEU A 516 8.88 6.91 21.93
N PRO A 517 9.97 7.55 22.40
CA PRO A 517 10.56 8.71 21.74
C PRO A 517 11.34 8.26 20.50
N VAL A 518 10.64 8.18 19.38
CA VAL A 518 11.25 7.85 18.08
C VAL A 518 11.88 9.11 17.49
N ASN A 519 13.16 9.05 17.15
CA ASN A 519 13.82 10.10 16.37
C ASN A 519 13.48 9.98 14.88
N TYR A 520 12.33 10.54 14.48
CA TYR A 520 11.87 10.49 13.09
C TYR A 520 12.83 11.20 12.12
N ALA A 521 13.51 12.26 12.55
CA ALA A 521 14.49 12.97 11.73
C ALA A 521 15.64 12.06 11.30
N ASP A 522 16.23 11.32 12.24
CA ASP A 522 17.29 10.37 11.94
C ASP A 522 16.79 9.18 11.12
N LEU A 523 15.59 8.66 11.40
CA LEU A 523 14.96 7.61 10.60
C LEU A 523 14.76 8.05 9.14
N MET A 524 14.32 9.28 8.90
CA MET A 524 14.18 9.84 7.55
C MET A 524 15.53 9.99 6.85
N ARG A 525 16.58 10.47 7.53
CA ARG A 525 17.95 10.55 6.97
C ARG A 525 18.49 9.18 6.58
N ARG A 526 18.29 8.16 7.42
CA ARG A 526 18.68 6.77 7.10
C ARG A 526 17.91 6.26 5.88
N THR A 527 16.60 6.48 5.85
CA THR A 527 15.75 6.09 4.72
C THR A 527 16.18 6.79 3.43
N ASN A 528 16.50 8.09 3.46
CA ASN A 528 17.04 8.80 2.30
C ASN A 528 18.34 8.18 1.79
N ARG A 529 19.29 7.84 2.68
CA ARG A 529 20.53 7.15 2.30
C ARG A 529 20.27 5.79 1.63
N LEU A 530 19.26 5.04 2.09
CA LEU A 530 18.85 3.78 1.45
C LEU A 530 18.31 4.04 0.04
N PHE A 531 17.43 5.03 -0.14
CA PHE A 531 16.95 5.40 -1.48
C PHE A 531 18.07 5.94 -2.38
N ASP A 532 19.00 6.74 -1.86
CA ASP A 532 20.14 7.25 -2.63
C ASP A 532 21.01 6.10 -3.16
N ALA A 533 21.21 5.04 -2.37
CA ALA A 533 21.93 3.85 -2.82
C ALA A 533 21.21 3.14 -3.98
N VAL A 534 19.87 3.04 -3.93
CA VAL A 534 19.08 2.44 -5.01
C VAL A 534 19.08 3.34 -6.26
N VAL A 535 18.99 4.67 -6.09
CA VAL A 535 19.07 5.64 -7.19
C VAL A 535 20.44 5.55 -7.87
N ALA A 536 21.54 5.58 -7.10
CA ALA A 536 22.90 5.46 -7.63
C ALA A 536 23.09 4.12 -8.36
N ALA A 537 22.60 3.02 -7.79
CA ALA A 537 22.64 1.72 -8.43
C ALA A 537 21.87 1.70 -9.76
N SER A 538 20.68 2.33 -9.83
CA SER A 538 19.87 2.40 -11.05
C SER A 538 20.46 3.27 -12.17
N GLN A 539 21.52 4.04 -11.91
CA GLN A 539 22.19 4.85 -12.93
C GLN A 539 23.39 4.14 -13.59
N ILE A 540 23.76 2.94 -13.13
CA ILE A 540 24.86 2.16 -13.71
C ILE A 540 24.48 1.68 -15.12
N ARG A 541 25.29 2.01 -16.14
CA ARG A 541 24.99 1.68 -17.55
C ARG A 541 25.12 0.20 -17.93
N ASN A 542 25.91 -0.57 -17.20
CA ASN A 542 26.11 -2.00 -17.47
C ASN A 542 25.05 -2.81 -16.73
N PHE A 543 24.09 -3.40 -17.46
CA PHE A 543 22.91 -4.05 -16.87
C PHE A 543 23.25 -5.16 -15.84
N PRO A 544 24.15 -6.13 -16.10
CA PRO A 544 24.52 -7.12 -15.07
C PRO A 544 25.13 -6.50 -13.81
N LYS A 545 25.96 -5.45 -13.94
CA LYS A 545 26.51 -4.72 -12.80
C LYS A 545 25.43 -3.91 -12.07
N GLN A 546 24.57 -3.21 -12.82
CA GLN A 546 23.43 -2.44 -12.32
C GLN A 546 22.50 -3.33 -11.48
N LEU A 547 22.08 -4.46 -12.03
CA LEU A 547 21.19 -5.42 -11.36
C LEU A 547 21.79 -5.97 -10.06
N ARG A 548 23.09 -6.29 -10.05
CA ARG A 548 23.79 -6.71 -8.82
C ARG A 548 23.81 -5.61 -7.77
N GLN A 549 24.11 -4.37 -8.16
CA GLN A 549 24.14 -3.24 -7.23
C GLN A 549 22.75 -2.87 -6.72
N LEU A 550 21.71 -2.99 -7.56
CA LEU A 550 20.32 -2.85 -7.14
C LEU A 550 19.95 -3.92 -6.12
N GLY A 551 20.31 -5.19 -6.37
CA GLY A 551 20.08 -6.28 -5.42
C GLY A 551 20.77 -6.03 -4.06
N LEU A 552 22.01 -5.56 -4.07
CA LEU A 552 22.73 -5.18 -2.84
C LEU A 552 22.07 -3.99 -2.13
N ALA A 553 21.62 -2.97 -2.87
CA ALA A 553 20.93 -1.81 -2.31
C ALA A 553 19.57 -2.19 -1.70
N GLU A 554 18.80 -3.06 -2.36
CA GLU A 554 17.55 -3.62 -1.82
C GLU A 554 17.78 -4.53 -0.62
N GLN A 555 18.86 -5.31 -0.60
CA GLN A 555 19.24 -6.12 0.55
C GLN A 555 19.49 -5.24 1.78
N ARG A 556 20.06 -4.04 1.61
CA ARG A 556 20.23 -3.08 2.72
C ARG A 556 18.90 -2.69 3.36
N PHE A 557 17.79 -2.58 2.61
CA PHE A 557 16.46 -2.38 3.20
C PHE A 557 16.02 -3.57 4.05
N ARG A 558 16.32 -4.81 3.64
CA ARG A 558 15.97 -6.02 4.40
C ARG A 558 16.81 -6.17 5.67
N VAL A 559 18.10 -5.84 5.58
CA VAL A 559 19.00 -5.82 6.75
C VAL A 559 18.60 -4.70 7.71
N PHE A 560 18.18 -3.55 7.18
CA PHE A 560 17.71 -2.40 7.96
C PHE A 560 16.55 -2.79 8.90
N SER A 561 15.58 -3.58 8.43
CA SER A 561 14.47 -4.06 9.27
C SER A 561 14.80 -5.25 10.17
N GLY A 562 16.00 -5.82 10.06
CA GLY A 562 16.37 -7.06 10.77
C GLY A 562 15.57 -8.29 10.34
N TYR A 563 14.87 -8.23 9.18
CA TYR A 563 13.97 -9.28 8.69
C TYR A 563 14.67 -10.63 8.50
N GLU A 564 15.95 -10.62 8.09
CA GLU A 564 16.72 -11.85 7.87
C GLU A 564 16.98 -12.66 9.15
N LYS A 565 17.01 -12.02 10.32
CA LYS A 565 17.37 -12.71 11.58
C LYS A 565 16.18 -13.26 12.36
N ILE A 566 14.96 -12.80 12.09
CA ILE A 566 13.83 -13.05 12.99
C ILE A 566 12.94 -14.19 12.51
N GLY A 567 13.01 -14.61 11.24
CA GLY A 567 12.23 -15.72 10.72
C GLY A 567 10.76 -15.61 11.17
N MET A 568 10.06 -14.56 10.73
CA MET A 568 8.68 -14.30 11.13
C MET A 568 7.75 -15.41 10.62
N THR A 569 7.65 -16.49 11.38
CA THR A 569 6.39 -17.16 11.66
C THR A 569 5.73 -16.41 12.83
N ASP A 570 4.39 -16.41 12.93
CA ASP A 570 3.64 -15.73 14.00
C ASP A 570 4.11 -16.08 15.43
N THR A 571 4.86 -17.17 15.59
CA THR A 571 5.44 -17.63 16.85
C THR A 571 6.78 -16.96 17.22
N GLY A 572 7.47 -16.29 16.29
CA GLY A 572 8.79 -15.68 16.51
C GLY A 572 8.77 -14.45 17.42
N THR A 573 7.71 -13.63 17.36
CA THR A 573 7.55 -12.44 18.22
C THR A 573 7.23 -12.85 19.66
N ILE A 574 6.41 -13.88 19.85
CA ILE A 574 6.10 -14.43 21.18
C ILE A 574 7.31 -15.19 21.74
N ARG A 575 8.02 -15.96 20.92
CA ARG A 575 9.24 -16.68 21.32
C ARG A 575 10.35 -15.70 21.73
N SER A 576 10.58 -14.61 21.00
CA SER A 576 11.59 -13.60 21.38
C SER A 576 11.24 -12.84 22.66
N LEU A 577 9.95 -12.52 22.89
CA LEU A 577 9.49 -12.00 24.18
C LEU A 577 9.64 -13.03 25.32
N ARG A 578 9.41 -14.33 25.05
CA ARG A 578 9.54 -15.42 26.03
C ARG A 578 10.99 -15.74 26.37
N THR A 579 11.89 -15.78 25.38
CA THR A 579 13.33 -15.93 25.60
C THR A 579 13.90 -14.73 26.36
N TYR A 580 13.28 -13.55 26.23
CA TYR A 580 13.66 -12.33 26.95
C TYR A 580 13.24 -12.33 28.43
N VAL A 581 11.98 -12.66 28.76
CA VAL A 581 11.49 -12.68 30.16
C VAL A 581 12.24 -13.72 31.01
N TYR A 582 12.76 -14.78 30.39
CA TYR A 582 13.39 -15.89 31.11
C TYR A 582 14.90 -16.06 30.85
N GLY A 583 15.52 -15.26 29.96
CA GLY A 583 16.87 -15.54 29.43
C GLY A 583 17.96 -14.49 29.68
N GLY A 584 17.74 -13.48 30.53
CA GLY A 584 18.81 -12.64 31.10
C GLY A 584 19.80 -11.96 30.14
N SER A 585 19.34 -11.33 29.04
CA SER A 585 20.24 -10.71 28.05
C SER A 585 19.91 -9.26 27.67
N ASP A 586 21.01 -8.49 27.50
CA ASP A 586 21.21 -7.15 26.89
C ASP A 586 19.97 -6.24 26.74
N VAL A 587 19.83 -5.27 27.65
CA VAL A 587 18.84 -4.18 27.61
C VAL A 587 18.85 -3.45 26.25
N ASN A 588 20.00 -3.36 25.57
CA ASN A 588 20.08 -2.75 24.25
C ASN A 588 19.40 -3.59 23.17
N GLY A 589 19.29 -4.91 23.33
CA GLY A 589 18.55 -5.79 22.43
C GLY A 589 17.04 -5.56 22.49
N VAL A 590 16.52 -5.25 23.69
CA VAL A 590 15.11 -4.97 23.98
C VAL A 590 14.69 -3.62 23.45
N LEU A 591 15.51 -2.61 23.71
CA LEU A 591 15.26 -1.28 23.15
C LEU A 591 15.31 -1.36 21.63
N ARG A 592 16.28 -2.09 21.07
CA ARG A 592 16.30 -2.35 19.62
C ARG A 592 15.04 -3.07 19.13
N SER A 593 14.48 -4.05 19.86
CA SER A 593 13.24 -4.71 19.43
C SER A 593 12.00 -3.83 19.57
N LEU A 594 11.96 -2.91 20.54
CA LEU A 594 10.90 -1.92 20.70
C LEU A 594 10.89 -0.86 19.58
N PHE A 595 12.06 -0.52 19.02
CA PHE A 595 12.16 0.42 17.88
C PHE A 595 11.98 -0.22 16.49
N ARG A 596 12.04 -1.56 16.38
CA ARG A 596 11.91 -2.31 15.10
C ARG A 596 10.63 -2.10 14.29
N PRO A 597 9.44 -1.82 14.87
CA PRO A 597 8.21 -1.70 14.06
C PRO A 597 8.32 -0.64 12.96
N LEU A 598 9.05 0.45 13.19
CA LEU A 598 9.25 1.49 12.18
C LEU A 598 10.28 1.10 11.11
N ASP A 599 11.32 0.34 11.48
CA ASP A 599 12.25 -0.20 10.49
C ASP A 599 11.56 -1.20 9.56
N VAL A 600 10.60 -1.97 10.08
CA VAL A 600 9.72 -2.84 9.27
C VAL A 600 8.89 -2.02 8.28
N VAL A 601 8.28 -0.92 8.73
CA VAL A 601 7.53 0.00 7.86
C VAL A 601 8.41 0.54 6.73
N VAL A 602 9.64 0.98 7.02
CA VAL A 602 10.62 1.43 6.01
C VAL A 602 10.99 0.30 5.04
N SER A 603 11.13 -0.94 5.54
CA SER A 603 11.44 -2.11 4.71
C SER A 603 10.27 -2.52 3.81
N GLU A 604 9.03 -2.37 4.24
CA GLU A 604 7.85 -2.59 3.39
C GLU A 604 7.71 -1.51 2.31
N MET A 605 8.23 -0.31 2.55
CA MET A 605 8.33 0.78 1.57
C MET A 605 9.50 0.65 0.59
N ARG A 606 10.21 -0.48 0.61
CA ARG A 606 11.31 -0.77 -0.32
C ARG A 606 10.79 -0.74 -1.77
N PRO A 607 11.42 0.03 -2.67
CA PRO A 607 11.08 -0.01 -4.08
C PRO A 607 11.39 -1.39 -4.70
N PRO A 608 10.56 -1.92 -5.62
CA PRO A 608 10.85 -3.14 -6.39
C PRO A 608 11.81 -2.81 -7.56
N ALA A 609 12.95 -2.19 -7.27
CA ALA A 609 13.85 -1.63 -8.27
C ALA A 609 14.53 -2.71 -9.14
N VAL A 610 14.84 -3.88 -8.57
CA VAL A 610 15.38 -5.03 -9.31
C VAL A 610 14.39 -5.52 -10.35
N GLU A 611 13.13 -5.76 -9.97
CA GLU A 611 12.09 -6.22 -10.87
C GLU A 611 11.79 -5.18 -11.96
N MET A 612 11.77 -3.90 -11.58
CA MET A 612 11.54 -2.80 -12.51
C MET A 612 12.64 -2.64 -13.55
N ASP A 613 13.90 -2.73 -13.13
CA ASP A 613 15.02 -2.63 -14.06
C ASP A 613 15.06 -3.81 -15.03
N GLN A 614 14.69 -5.00 -14.58
CA GLN A 614 14.55 -6.18 -15.44
C GLN A 614 13.47 -6.01 -16.50
N LEU A 615 12.30 -5.48 -16.13
CA LEU A 615 11.22 -5.20 -17.08
C LEU A 615 11.64 -4.14 -18.09
N ARG A 616 12.25 -3.05 -17.61
CA ARG A 616 12.80 -1.98 -18.45
C ARG A 616 13.79 -2.54 -19.47
N GLU A 617 14.77 -3.33 -19.02
CA GLU A 617 15.77 -3.92 -19.91
C GLU A 617 15.17 -4.93 -20.89
N ALA A 618 14.17 -5.70 -20.47
CA ALA A 618 13.45 -6.61 -21.36
C ALA A 618 12.69 -5.87 -22.47
N THR A 619 12.13 -4.71 -22.17
CA THR A 619 11.50 -3.83 -23.18
C THR A 619 12.53 -3.19 -24.10
N LEU A 620 13.65 -2.69 -23.57
CA LEU A 620 14.75 -2.18 -24.41
C LEU A 620 15.32 -3.25 -25.35
N MET A 621 15.48 -4.48 -24.86
CA MET A 621 15.92 -5.59 -25.68
C MET A 621 14.86 -5.94 -26.74
N ARG A 622 13.56 -5.95 -26.39
CA ARG A 622 12.48 -6.13 -27.37
C ARG A 622 12.49 -5.05 -28.45
N ARG A 623 12.78 -3.79 -28.11
CA ARG A 623 12.95 -2.71 -29.10
C ARG A 623 14.06 -3.04 -30.10
N ARG A 624 15.23 -3.46 -29.62
CA ARG A 624 16.36 -3.89 -30.49
C ARG A 624 16.00 -5.10 -31.35
N LEU A 625 15.23 -6.05 -30.83
CA LEU A 625 14.75 -7.19 -31.62
C LEU A 625 13.74 -6.74 -32.69
N THR A 626 12.86 -5.79 -32.39
CA THR A 626 11.93 -5.18 -33.35
C THR A 626 12.69 -4.43 -34.45
N GLU A 627 13.71 -3.64 -34.10
CA GLU A 627 14.58 -2.95 -35.06
C GLU A 627 15.21 -3.94 -36.06
N LEU A 628 15.80 -5.03 -35.57
CA LEU A 628 16.36 -6.08 -36.43
C LEU A 628 15.30 -6.80 -37.26
N ALA A 629 14.09 -7.01 -36.72
CA ALA A 629 13.00 -7.63 -37.47
C ALA A 629 12.55 -6.74 -38.66
N ILE A 630 12.45 -5.43 -38.46
CA ILE A 630 12.15 -4.48 -39.54
C ILE A 630 13.30 -4.44 -40.56
N ALA A 631 14.56 -4.45 -40.10
CA ALA A 631 15.73 -4.51 -40.98
C ALA A 631 15.77 -5.81 -41.82
N LEU A 632 15.38 -6.95 -41.24
CA LEU A 632 15.22 -8.21 -41.95
C LEU A 632 14.12 -8.14 -43.01
N ALA A 633 12.99 -7.49 -42.72
CA ALA A 633 11.92 -7.27 -43.69
C ALA A 633 12.40 -6.40 -44.88
N LEU A 634 13.15 -5.32 -44.61
CA LEU A 634 13.78 -4.50 -45.65
C LEU A 634 14.79 -5.29 -46.50
N TYR A 635 15.60 -6.14 -45.84
CA TYR A 635 16.54 -7.00 -46.55
C TYR A 635 15.82 -7.97 -47.48
N ARG A 636 14.79 -8.68 -46.98
CA ARG A 636 13.99 -9.63 -47.78
C ARG A 636 13.33 -8.93 -48.96
N GLN A 637 12.74 -7.75 -48.77
CA GLN A 637 12.09 -7.04 -49.89
C GLN A 637 13.09 -6.67 -51.00
N ARG A 638 14.37 -6.47 -50.66
CA ARG A 638 15.40 -6.15 -51.65
C ARG A 638 16.03 -7.39 -52.30
N GLN A 639 16.21 -8.47 -51.55
CA GLN A 639 16.94 -9.65 -52.02
C GLN A 639 16.01 -10.80 -52.45
N GLY A 640 14.77 -10.82 -51.99
CA GLY A 640 13.83 -11.94 -52.14
C GLY A 640 13.91 -12.97 -51.01
N TRP A 641 15.01 -13.02 -50.26
CA TRP A 641 15.24 -13.98 -49.15
C TRP A 641 15.80 -13.30 -47.90
N TYR A 642 15.68 -13.96 -46.74
CA TYR A 642 16.35 -13.55 -45.51
C TYR A 642 17.83 -13.94 -45.51
N PRO A 643 18.73 -13.14 -44.90
CA PRO A 643 20.15 -13.46 -44.86
C PRO A 643 20.43 -14.67 -43.95
N VAL A 644 21.45 -15.48 -44.25
CA VAL A 644 21.82 -16.65 -43.43
C VAL A 644 22.29 -16.25 -42.02
N THR A 645 22.89 -15.06 -41.90
CA THR A 645 23.37 -14.48 -40.64
C THR A 645 22.86 -13.04 -40.51
N LEU A 646 23.00 -12.43 -39.33
CA LEU A 646 22.60 -11.03 -39.12
C LEU A 646 23.62 -10.01 -39.67
N SER A 647 24.85 -10.42 -39.94
CA SER A 647 25.94 -9.51 -40.35
C SER A 647 25.62 -8.65 -41.58
N PRO A 648 24.94 -9.14 -42.63
CA PRO A 648 24.57 -8.32 -43.80
C PRO A 648 23.62 -7.15 -43.49
N LEU A 649 23.01 -7.10 -42.30
CA LEU A 649 22.15 -5.99 -41.90
C LEU A 649 22.96 -4.74 -41.50
N ALA A 650 24.22 -4.91 -41.06
CA ALA A 650 25.10 -3.84 -40.64
C ALA A 650 26.19 -3.54 -41.69
N PRO A 651 26.63 -2.28 -41.84
CA PRO A 651 26.10 -1.07 -41.19
C PRO A 651 24.86 -0.49 -41.90
N ARG A 652 24.36 -1.16 -42.94
CA ARG A 652 23.41 -0.60 -43.91
C ARG A 652 22.04 -0.25 -43.34
N TYR A 653 21.44 -1.15 -42.56
CA TYR A 653 20.10 -0.96 -41.98
C TYR A 653 20.19 -0.65 -40.48
N VAL A 654 21.16 -1.25 -39.79
CA VAL A 654 21.47 -0.98 -38.39
C VAL A 654 22.95 -0.69 -38.25
N LYS A 655 23.32 0.21 -37.32
CA LYS A 655 24.72 0.64 -37.15
C LYS A 655 25.63 -0.53 -36.77
N VAL A 656 25.21 -1.35 -35.81
CA VAL A 656 25.90 -2.54 -35.30
C VAL A 656 24.84 -3.55 -34.88
N ILE A 657 25.12 -4.85 -35.04
CA ILE A 657 24.23 -5.89 -34.51
C ILE A 657 24.31 -5.89 -32.98
N PRO A 658 23.21 -5.61 -32.25
CA PRO A 658 23.25 -5.54 -30.80
C PRO A 658 23.51 -6.93 -30.20
N SER A 659 24.30 -6.97 -29.12
CA SER A 659 24.42 -8.15 -28.27
C SER A 659 23.23 -8.27 -27.31
N ASN A 660 22.99 -9.46 -26.78
CA ASN A 660 22.04 -9.69 -25.68
C ASN A 660 22.48 -8.89 -24.45
N SER A 661 21.70 -7.90 -24.02
CA SER A 661 22.06 -7.05 -22.87
C SER A 661 22.07 -7.78 -21.53
N PHE A 662 21.37 -8.90 -21.43
CA PHE A 662 21.36 -9.72 -20.21
C PHE A 662 22.65 -10.53 -20.02
N THR A 663 23.30 -10.94 -21.10
CA THR A 663 24.42 -11.91 -21.06
C THR A 663 25.70 -11.44 -21.77
N GLY A 664 25.63 -10.37 -22.55
CA GLY A 664 26.70 -9.92 -23.45
C GLY A 664 26.91 -10.82 -24.67
N ARG A 665 26.21 -11.96 -24.78
CA ARG A 665 26.38 -12.92 -25.88
C ARG A 665 25.66 -12.47 -27.17
N PRO A 666 26.02 -13.01 -28.34
CA PRO A 666 25.27 -12.78 -29.57
C PRO A 666 23.80 -13.19 -29.45
N LEU A 667 22.94 -12.56 -30.27
CA LEU A 667 21.53 -12.94 -30.39
C LEU A 667 21.38 -14.27 -31.12
N HIS A 668 20.29 -15.00 -30.82
CA HIS A 668 19.97 -16.22 -31.53
C HIS A 668 19.10 -15.88 -32.75
N TYR A 669 19.59 -16.22 -33.92
CA TYR A 669 18.90 -16.05 -35.19
C TYR A 669 18.91 -17.36 -35.97
N LYS A 670 17.76 -17.76 -36.50
CA LYS A 670 17.61 -18.92 -37.39
C LYS A 670 16.56 -18.61 -38.45
N ILE A 671 16.83 -18.99 -39.69
CA ILE A 671 15.81 -19.02 -40.74
C ILE A 671 14.87 -20.19 -40.46
N ASP A 672 13.57 -19.94 -40.54
CA ASP A 672 12.56 -20.97 -40.43
C ASP A 672 12.25 -21.52 -41.83
N LYS A 673 12.77 -22.71 -42.13
CA LYS A 673 12.69 -23.30 -43.47
C LYS A 673 11.27 -23.73 -43.84
N THR A 674 10.38 -23.94 -42.87
CA THR A 674 9.01 -24.40 -43.16
C THR A 674 8.11 -23.28 -43.67
N ASP A 675 8.32 -22.06 -43.18
CA ASP A 675 7.38 -20.94 -43.38
C ASP A 675 8.03 -19.73 -44.05
N GLU A 676 9.18 -19.93 -44.72
CA GLU A 676 9.98 -18.87 -45.34
C GLU A 676 10.23 -17.70 -44.38
N GLY A 677 10.37 -18.01 -43.09
CA GLY A 677 10.37 -17.05 -41.99
C GLY A 677 11.72 -16.97 -41.28
N PHE A 678 11.70 -16.37 -40.10
CA PHE A 678 12.82 -16.38 -39.18
C PHE A 678 12.37 -16.39 -37.72
N VAL A 679 13.26 -16.89 -36.88
CA VAL A 679 13.16 -16.83 -35.42
C VAL A 679 14.35 -16.03 -34.90
N LEU A 680 14.06 -14.91 -34.26
CA LEU A 680 15.04 -14.01 -33.65
C LEU A 680 14.73 -13.90 -32.15
N TYR A 681 15.68 -14.23 -31.29
CA TYR A 681 15.44 -14.17 -29.84
C TYR A 681 16.71 -13.95 -29.02
N CYS A 682 16.51 -13.53 -27.79
CA CYS A 682 17.54 -13.58 -26.75
C CYS A 682 17.07 -14.43 -25.56
N THR A 683 18.04 -14.95 -24.81
CA THR A 683 17.79 -15.66 -23.56
C THR A 683 17.95 -14.69 -22.39
N GLN A 684 16.91 -14.61 -21.56
CA GLN A 684 17.00 -13.97 -20.26
C GLN A 684 17.41 -15.03 -19.23
N PRO A 685 18.42 -14.78 -18.38
CA PRO A 685 18.74 -15.67 -17.28
C PRO A 685 17.46 -15.93 -16.47
N ALA A 686 17.23 -17.20 -16.09
CA ALA A 686 16.17 -17.54 -15.15
C ALA A 686 16.55 -16.95 -13.79
N TYR A 687 16.17 -15.70 -13.53
CA TYR A 687 16.37 -15.11 -12.22
C TYR A 687 15.39 -15.76 -11.25
N GLN A 688 15.92 -16.28 -10.14
CA GLN A 688 15.13 -16.66 -8.98
C GLN A 688 14.54 -15.39 -8.36
N LEU A 689 13.51 -14.83 -8.99
CA LEU A 689 12.59 -13.94 -8.31
C LEU A 689 12.05 -14.74 -7.11
N SER A 690 12.21 -14.20 -5.90
CA SER A 690 11.75 -14.89 -4.70
C SER A 690 10.29 -15.30 -4.91
N LYS A 691 10.01 -16.60 -4.90
CA LYS A 691 8.70 -17.22 -5.19
C LYS A 691 7.51 -16.58 -4.44
N ALA A 692 7.77 -15.79 -3.39
CA ALA A 692 6.79 -15.24 -2.48
C ALA A 692 5.90 -14.10 -3.03
N ARG A 693 6.35 -13.26 -3.99
CA ARG A 693 5.57 -12.05 -4.38
C ARG A 693 4.78 -12.14 -5.70
N LEU A 694 4.94 -13.21 -6.48
CA LEU A 694 4.17 -13.44 -7.71
C LEU A 694 3.44 -14.79 -7.66
N SER A 695 2.62 -15.02 -6.63
CA SER A 695 1.85 -16.26 -6.42
C SER A 695 0.78 -16.57 -7.49
N LYS A 696 0.75 -15.86 -8.62
CA LYS A 696 -0.10 -16.20 -9.79
C LYS A 696 0.61 -16.19 -11.15
N ALA A 697 1.89 -15.80 -11.24
CA ALA A 697 2.62 -15.83 -12.51
C ALA A 697 3.65 -16.98 -12.51
N ARG A 698 3.33 -18.09 -13.17
CA ARG A 698 4.24 -19.23 -13.41
C ARG A 698 5.61 -18.74 -13.91
N LEU A 699 6.63 -18.78 -13.05
CA LEU A 699 8.03 -18.43 -13.35
C LEU A 699 8.93 -19.61 -12.95
N SER A 700 9.06 -20.61 -13.82
CA SER A 700 9.99 -21.74 -13.60
C SER A 700 10.83 -22.18 -14.80
N LYS A 701 10.92 -21.38 -15.88
CA LYS A 701 11.84 -21.65 -17.00
C LYS A 701 12.45 -20.34 -17.52
N ALA A 702 13.68 -20.41 -18.04
CA ALA A 702 14.32 -19.29 -18.74
C ALA A 702 13.35 -18.72 -19.78
N ARG A 703 13.01 -17.43 -19.66
CA ARG A 703 12.11 -16.77 -20.61
C ARG A 703 12.89 -16.48 -21.89
N ARG A 704 12.37 -16.98 -23.01
CA ARG A 704 12.84 -16.58 -24.34
C ARG A 704 12.03 -15.36 -24.75
N LEU A 705 12.70 -14.24 -25.03
CA LEU A 705 12.07 -13.12 -25.71
C LEU A 705 12.14 -13.41 -27.21
N VAL A 706 11.06 -13.99 -27.74
CA VAL A 706 11.01 -14.46 -29.13
C VAL A 706 10.29 -13.46 -30.01
N VAL A 707 10.95 -13.02 -31.06
CA VAL A 707 10.34 -12.38 -32.21
C VAL A 707 10.33 -13.39 -33.34
N LYS A 708 9.13 -13.72 -33.82
CA LYS A 708 8.93 -14.49 -35.05
C LYS A 708 8.52 -13.54 -36.16
N GLY A 709 9.02 -13.78 -37.37
CA GLY A 709 8.60 -13.11 -38.60
C GLY A 709 8.50 -14.12 -39.74
N GLY A 710 7.56 -13.93 -40.66
CA GLY A 710 7.18 -14.93 -41.67
C GLY A 710 5.74 -14.72 -42.11
N ASP A 711 5.27 -15.48 -43.10
CA ASP A 711 3.92 -15.33 -43.67
C ASP A 711 2.84 -15.83 -42.67
N TRP A 712 2.39 -14.95 -41.76
CA TRP A 712 1.44 -15.30 -40.69
C TRP A 712 0.08 -15.79 -41.23
N VAL A 713 -0.21 -15.54 -42.51
CA VAL A 713 -1.43 -15.97 -43.20
C VAL A 713 -1.57 -17.49 -43.22
N LYS A 714 -0.46 -18.26 -43.26
CA LYS A 714 -0.53 -19.74 -43.27
C LYS A 714 -0.83 -20.36 -41.90
N HIS A 715 -0.53 -19.68 -40.79
CA HIS A 715 -0.68 -20.24 -39.45
C HIS A 715 -2.05 -20.00 -38.79
N ALA A 716 -2.88 -19.10 -39.31
CA ALA A 716 -4.23 -18.87 -38.78
C ALA A 716 -5.28 -19.85 -39.35
N ALA A 717 -4.90 -20.67 -40.34
CA ALA A 717 -5.76 -21.68 -40.97
C ALA A 717 -5.49 -23.12 -40.49
N LYS A 718 -4.64 -23.28 -39.47
CA LYS A 718 -4.42 -24.53 -38.70
C LYS A 718 -4.63 -24.22 -37.22
#